data_AF-A0A9E2JIY2-F1
#
_entry.id   AF-A0A9E2JIY2-F1
#
_cell.length_a   1.000
_cell.length_b   1.000
_cell.length_c   1.000
_cell.angle_alpha   90.00
_cell.angle_beta   90.00
_cell.angle_gamma   90.00
#
_symmetry.space_group_name_H-M   'P 1'
#
loop_
_entity.id
_entity.type
_entity.pdbx_description
1 polymer ?
#
loop_
_entity_poly.entity_id
_entity_poly.type
_entity_poly.pdbx_seq_one_letter_code
_entity_poly.pdbx_strand_id
1 'polypeptide(L)'
;MQAEGPKIGVYICHCGMNIAPRVNVEDVAEYAAGLEHVVVGRDYKFMCSSPGQEMIQADIRELGLNRVVVASCSPRMHEPTFRKACASAGLNPYQFQMANIREHVSWVTPDSGQATAKAKGLVAAAVNRVANHQPLLTREVPVHKSILVVGAGIAGMQAALTAAESGYQVHLVEREPSIGGHMAKFDKTFPTMDCAACTMTPKMVSAGQHENIRIYTHSELVGLEGFVGNFKATVLRKVRYVDEEKCTGCGLCIERCPVDHFPNEFNERLDTRTAIFSPFPQAVPKTPVIDKKDRAPCTLRCPAGVNVQGYVQLVKVGKYAEAVRLIMEKIPLPGVLGRVCPHPCEVVCRRREVDQAVAIRELKRAAADRIGPEDLLLPEIDDNGRKVAVIGSGPAGLTAAYYLRLSGHAVTIFEAQPVLGGMLRLGIPDYRLPPRVLDREIDHIIGTGVEARTGTVFGRDVTLESLARDGFQAVFLGPGAHKGMKLNVSGETTEGVRDAVDFLRDVNLGRPAGLGNRVAVVGGGNVALDAARSARRLGSQVTVVYRRTEAELPAYPEEVAGAGEEGIDFVFLATPIEIVAENGRVAGLKCLRNELGDPGADGRRRPVPVADSEFVIPCDAVVPAIGQAVDAPWAADMDGLALSTRQTLIVDPATMQTGLPHVFAGGDAVSGPATVIEAVAAGARAARNIERHLEGQPLERLEIEPRGPAETRNWQPIPDALPEAFRPEERRLEPSIRVGSFEEVETGLTDEEAGAEAERCLNCGGCCECMECVRACEPGAVNHDQRAETLTLDVGAVIVSTGFKAFDPTPLESYGYGLFPEVYTSLEFERLNNATGPTAGQVVMKDGRPPRRVAIIHCVGSRDTRYHEYCSRVCCMYSLKFAHLVREKTGAEVWEFYIDLRSPGKQYEELYNRTREEGVHFVRGRVAEVTDIPDRREDEGRLTVVAENTLTRRLVRVPVDMVLLSVGLEPADGSEEIARIVGVSRDRDGWMNELHIKLAPVATPNAGVYLAGCCQGPKDIPDTVAQASAAAGEAAALLSKGTVTTKAEISFIDPDVCAGCRTCLAVCAYGAVSFDEAEGVARVNEALCQGCGSCAAACPSSAARIRHFTDIQVMEELEALLA
;
A
#
# COMPACT_ATOMS: atom_id res chain seq x y z
N MET A 1 -37.82 -55.85 -4.87
CA MET A 1 -36.88 -56.84 -4.31
C MET A 1 -36.94 -56.71 -2.80
N GLN A 2 -37.21 -57.79 -2.06
CA GLN A 2 -37.02 -57.78 -0.60
C GLN A 2 -35.53 -57.52 -0.35
N ALA A 3 -35.20 -56.51 0.45
CA ALA A 3 -33.81 -56.20 0.77
C ALA A 3 -33.24 -57.36 1.62
N GLU A 4 -32.23 -58.06 1.10
CA GLU A 4 -31.45 -59.01 1.91
C GLU A 4 -30.85 -58.27 3.11
N GLY A 5 -30.98 -58.84 4.31
CA GLY A 5 -30.39 -58.28 5.53
C GLY A 5 -28.84 -58.18 5.46
N PRO A 6 -28.20 -57.43 6.37
CA PRO A 6 -26.75 -57.26 6.34
C PRO A 6 -26.00 -58.60 6.52
N LYS A 7 -24.96 -58.80 5.70
CA LYS A 7 -24.01 -59.92 5.74
C LYS A 7 -22.60 -59.33 5.72
N ILE A 8 -21.97 -59.24 6.89
CA ILE A 8 -20.76 -58.47 7.12
C ILE A 8 -19.53 -59.39 7.20
N GLY A 9 -18.47 -59.08 6.45
CA GLY A 9 -17.15 -59.67 6.67
C GLY A 9 -16.23 -58.71 7.42
N VAL A 10 -15.58 -59.17 8.49
CA VAL A 10 -14.68 -58.37 9.33
C VAL A 10 -13.25 -58.89 9.23
N TYR A 11 -12.30 -58.00 8.93
CA TYR A 11 -10.91 -58.35 8.72
C TYR A 11 -9.96 -57.54 9.59
N ILE A 12 -9.16 -58.21 10.43
CA ILE A 12 -8.24 -57.60 11.39
C ILE A 12 -6.80 -57.69 10.88
N CYS A 13 -6.16 -56.54 10.67
CA CYS A 13 -4.79 -56.50 10.18
C CYS A 13 -3.76 -56.56 11.32
N HIS A 14 -2.70 -57.36 11.15
CA HIS A 14 -1.56 -57.37 12.09
C HIS A 14 -0.62 -56.18 11.85
N CYS A 15 -0.52 -55.75 10.59
CA CYS A 15 0.42 -54.74 10.11
C CYS A 15 1.87 -55.01 10.54
N GLY A 16 2.27 -56.28 10.47
CA GLY A 16 3.57 -56.75 10.97
C GLY A 16 3.71 -56.49 12.47
N MET A 17 4.66 -55.61 12.83
CA MET A 17 4.92 -55.23 14.22
C MET A 17 4.18 -53.96 14.67
N ASN A 18 3.25 -53.44 13.87
CA ASN A 18 2.58 -52.18 14.20
C ASN A 18 1.30 -52.37 15.03
N ILE A 19 0.51 -53.42 14.78
CA ILE A 19 -0.76 -53.66 15.50
C ILE A 19 -0.62 -54.87 16.42
N ALA A 20 -0.23 -56.03 15.88
CA ALA A 20 -0.20 -57.30 16.61
C ALA A 20 0.59 -57.31 17.94
N PRO A 21 1.72 -56.57 18.10
CA PRO A 21 2.42 -56.54 19.39
C PRO A 21 1.67 -55.82 20.51
N ARG A 22 0.66 -55.01 20.18
CA ARG A 22 -0.11 -54.22 21.16
C ARG A 22 -1.57 -54.67 21.25
N VAL A 23 -2.15 -55.14 20.15
CA VAL A 23 -3.53 -55.61 20.06
C VAL A 23 -3.51 -57.10 19.80
N ASN A 24 -4.21 -57.89 20.62
CA ASN A 24 -4.42 -59.31 20.36
C ASN A 24 -5.40 -59.47 19.19
N VAL A 25 -4.87 -59.48 17.97
CA VAL A 25 -5.64 -59.47 16.72
C VAL A 25 -6.49 -60.73 16.52
N GLU A 26 -6.04 -61.88 17.01
CA GLU A 26 -6.80 -63.13 16.98
C GLU A 26 -8.04 -63.03 17.87
N ASP A 27 -7.86 -62.53 19.11
CA ASP A 27 -8.96 -62.28 20.05
C ASP A 27 -9.96 -61.21 19.54
N VAL A 28 -9.48 -60.20 18.81
CA VAL A 28 -10.37 -59.22 18.15
C VAL A 28 -11.15 -59.86 17.00
N ALA A 29 -10.52 -60.73 16.21
CA ALA A 29 -11.19 -61.42 15.10
C ALA A 29 -12.24 -62.41 15.60
N GLU A 30 -11.94 -63.16 16.67
CA GLU A 30 -12.89 -64.07 17.32
C GLU A 30 -14.07 -63.29 17.93
N TYR A 31 -13.80 -62.19 18.63
CA TYR A 31 -14.86 -61.29 19.13
C TYR A 31 -15.74 -60.76 17.99
N ALA A 32 -15.13 -60.29 16.90
CA ALA A 32 -15.86 -59.75 15.76
C ALA A 32 -16.78 -60.79 15.11
N ALA A 33 -16.36 -62.06 15.03
CA ALA A 33 -17.17 -63.14 14.48
C ALA A 33 -18.44 -63.43 15.29
N GLY A 34 -18.51 -63.00 16.56
CA GLY A 34 -19.69 -63.12 17.42
C GLY A 34 -20.67 -61.95 17.35
N LEU A 35 -20.37 -60.89 16.60
CA LEU A 35 -21.22 -59.71 16.48
C LEU A 35 -22.41 -59.93 15.53
N GLU A 36 -23.48 -59.17 15.74
CA GLU A 36 -24.68 -59.25 14.92
C GLU A 36 -24.37 -58.98 13.43
N HIS A 37 -25.00 -59.76 12.55
CA HIS A 37 -24.81 -59.72 11.08
C HIS A 37 -23.42 -60.10 10.54
N VAL A 38 -22.44 -60.42 11.40
CA VAL A 38 -21.10 -60.86 10.96
C VAL A 38 -21.14 -62.32 10.52
N VAL A 39 -20.76 -62.58 9.27
CA VAL A 39 -20.71 -63.92 8.66
C VAL A 39 -19.31 -64.53 8.76
N VAL A 40 -18.28 -63.68 8.74
CA VAL A 40 -16.88 -64.12 8.84
C VAL A 40 -16.03 -63.06 9.54
N GLY A 41 -15.22 -63.50 10.51
CA GLY A 41 -14.16 -62.72 11.14
C GLY A 41 -12.81 -63.38 10.86
N ARG A 42 -11.86 -62.65 10.27
CA ARG A 42 -10.52 -63.17 9.98
C ARG A 42 -9.45 -62.15 10.39
N ASP A 43 -8.27 -62.64 10.71
CA ASP A 43 -7.06 -61.83 10.84
C ASP A 43 -6.03 -62.21 9.77
N TYR A 44 -5.23 -61.23 9.33
CA TYR A 44 -4.14 -61.46 8.40
C TYR A 44 -3.00 -60.46 8.58
N LYS A 45 -1.79 -60.90 8.22
CA LYS A 45 -0.55 -60.12 8.43
C LYS A 45 -0.60 -58.73 7.81
N PHE A 46 -1.02 -58.64 6.55
CA PHE A 46 -1.07 -57.39 5.80
C PHE A 46 -2.34 -57.33 4.93
N MET A 47 -3.44 -56.83 5.48
CA MET A 47 -4.71 -56.75 4.74
C MET A 47 -4.62 -55.95 3.43
N CYS A 48 -3.76 -54.92 3.36
CA CYS A 48 -3.59 -54.11 2.15
C CYS A 48 -2.78 -54.80 1.03
N SER A 49 -2.11 -55.92 1.32
CA SER A 49 -1.36 -56.69 0.31
C SER A 49 -2.31 -57.45 -0.62
N SER A 50 -1.83 -57.90 -1.79
CA SER A 50 -2.66 -58.64 -2.75
C SER A 50 -3.38 -59.85 -2.12
N PRO A 51 -2.70 -60.71 -1.33
CA PRO A 51 -3.39 -61.81 -0.65
C PRO A 51 -4.50 -61.37 0.32
N GLY A 52 -4.31 -60.25 1.03
CA GLY A 52 -5.33 -59.70 1.91
C GLY A 52 -6.54 -59.16 1.14
N GLN A 53 -6.30 -58.49 0.01
CA GLN A 53 -7.38 -58.00 -0.87
C GLN A 53 -8.11 -59.14 -1.58
N GLU A 54 -7.38 -60.16 -2.05
CA GLU A 54 -7.95 -61.36 -2.68
C GLU A 54 -8.81 -62.15 -1.70
N MET A 55 -8.40 -62.24 -0.43
CA MET A 55 -9.20 -62.85 0.65
C MET A 55 -10.55 -62.15 0.81
N ILE A 56 -10.56 -60.82 0.90
CA ILE A 56 -11.81 -60.04 0.96
C ILE A 56 -12.67 -60.30 -0.28
N GLN A 57 -12.06 -60.28 -1.47
CA GLN A 57 -12.78 -60.49 -2.73
C GLN A 57 -13.38 -61.90 -2.85
N ALA A 58 -12.65 -62.93 -2.41
CA ALA A 58 -13.10 -64.31 -2.40
C ALA A 58 -14.29 -64.46 -1.45
N ASP A 59 -14.16 -64.01 -0.19
CA ASP A 59 -15.24 -64.10 0.79
C ASP A 59 -16.49 -63.31 0.34
N ILE A 60 -16.35 -62.14 -0.30
CA ILE A 60 -17.51 -61.40 -0.87
C ILE A 60 -18.28 -62.29 -1.85
N ARG A 61 -17.59 -62.99 -2.75
CA ARG A 61 -18.21 -63.82 -3.80
C ARG A 61 -18.73 -65.14 -3.24
N GLU A 62 -17.96 -65.79 -2.37
CA GLU A 62 -18.25 -67.15 -1.86
C GLU A 62 -19.30 -67.14 -0.75
N LEU A 63 -19.23 -66.16 0.16
CA LEU A 63 -20.14 -66.05 1.30
C LEU A 63 -21.32 -65.10 1.04
N GLY A 64 -21.35 -64.44 -0.12
CA GLY A 64 -22.38 -63.47 -0.50
C GLY A 64 -22.41 -62.27 0.44
N LEU A 65 -21.24 -61.78 0.84
CA LEU A 65 -21.14 -60.60 1.72
C LEU A 65 -21.66 -59.37 1.01
N ASN A 66 -22.47 -58.58 1.72
CA ASN A 66 -22.99 -57.32 1.22
C ASN A 66 -22.47 -56.12 2.02
N ARG A 67 -21.59 -56.32 3.01
CA ARG A 67 -20.88 -55.29 3.76
C ARG A 67 -19.49 -55.79 4.17
N VAL A 68 -18.52 -54.88 4.30
CA VAL A 68 -17.15 -55.22 4.74
C VAL A 68 -16.63 -54.23 5.77
N VAL A 69 -16.02 -54.74 6.83
CA VAL A 69 -15.24 -53.97 7.81
C VAL A 69 -13.78 -54.39 7.74
N VAL A 70 -12.86 -53.43 7.64
CA VAL A 70 -11.42 -53.70 7.82
C VAL A 70 -10.88 -52.91 9.00
N ALA A 71 -10.42 -53.62 10.03
CA ALA A 71 -9.76 -53.04 11.19
C ALA A 71 -8.25 -53.02 10.96
N SER A 72 -7.70 -51.83 10.64
CA SER A 72 -6.27 -51.71 10.33
C SER A 72 -5.72 -50.30 10.62
N CYS A 73 -5.17 -49.64 9.62
CA CYS A 73 -4.62 -48.29 9.67
C CYS A 73 -5.69 -47.21 9.43
N SER A 74 -5.25 -45.97 9.27
CA SER A 74 -6.14 -44.85 8.98
C SER A 74 -6.90 -44.98 7.65
N PRO A 75 -8.21 -44.63 7.61
CA PRO A 75 -8.96 -44.51 6.35
C PRO A 75 -8.37 -43.49 5.40
N ARG A 76 -7.63 -42.49 5.90
CA ARG A 76 -6.90 -41.52 5.06
C ARG A 76 -5.84 -42.17 4.16
N MET A 77 -5.41 -43.39 4.47
CA MET A 77 -4.38 -44.11 3.71
C MET A 77 -4.96 -45.19 2.81
N HIS A 78 -5.69 -46.17 3.35
CA HIS A 78 -6.06 -47.39 2.62
C HIS A 78 -7.57 -47.58 2.41
N GLU A 79 -8.44 -46.63 2.80
CA GLU A 79 -9.86 -46.73 2.44
C GLU A 79 -10.05 -46.85 0.91
N PRO A 80 -9.40 -46.03 0.05
CA PRO A 80 -9.53 -46.19 -1.40
C PRO A 80 -9.08 -47.57 -1.90
N THR A 81 -8.06 -48.15 -1.27
CA THR A 81 -7.55 -49.49 -1.59
C THR A 81 -8.61 -50.55 -1.31
N PHE A 82 -9.22 -50.54 -0.12
CA PHE A 82 -10.23 -51.52 0.26
C PHE A 82 -11.57 -51.30 -0.43
N ARG A 83 -11.97 -50.04 -0.67
CA ARG A 83 -13.10 -49.70 -1.53
C ARG A 83 -12.95 -50.26 -2.93
N LYS A 84 -11.75 -50.16 -3.53
CA LYS A 84 -11.45 -50.77 -4.83
C LYS A 84 -11.49 -52.30 -4.78
N ALA A 85 -10.96 -52.92 -3.73
CA ALA A 85 -11.04 -54.37 -3.55
C ALA A 85 -12.51 -54.86 -3.48
N CYS A 86 -13.35 -54.17 -2.70
CA CYS A 86 -14.79 -54.43 -2.63
C CYS A 86 -15.46 -54.28 -4.01
N ALA A 87 -15.19 -53.17 -4.70
CA ALA A 87 -15.72 -52.91 -6.05
C ALA A 87 -15.34 -54.01 -7.05
N SER A 88 -14.12 -54.52 -6.96
CA SER A 88 -13.60 -55.58 -7.85
C SER A 88 -14.27 -56.94 -7.62
N ALA A 89 -14.95 -57.11 -6.48
CA ALA A 89 -15.78 -58.27 -6.16
C ALA A 89 -17.28 -58.02 -6.40
N GLY A 90 -17.67 -56.85 -6.92
CA GLY A 90 -19.06 -56.49 -7.19
C GLY A 90 -19.80 -55.84 -6.01
N LEU A 91 -19.11 -55.57 -4.89
CA LEU A 91 -19.68 -54.87 -3.74
C LEU A 91 -19.59 -53.35 -3.93
N ASN A 92 -20.65 -52.61 -3.56
CA ASN A 92 -20.62 -51.15 -3.65
C ASN A 92 -19.51 -50.58 -2.74
N PRO A 93 -18.66 -49.65 -3.23
CA PRO A 93 -17.57 -49.07 -2.43
C PRO A 93 -17.99 -48.41 -1.11
N TYR A 94 -19.22 -47.93 -1.00
CA TYR A 94 -19.75 -47.28 0.21
C TYR A 94 -20.45 -48.27 1.14
N GLN A 95 -20.46 -49.56 0.82
CA GLN A 95 -20.83 -50.65 1.72
C GLN A 95 -19.62 -51.22 2.47
N PHE A 96 -18.56 -50.43 2.55
CA PHE A 96 -17.32 -50.68 3.29
C PHE A 96 -17.20 -49.69 4.45
N GLN A 97 -16.62 -50.13 5.57
CA GLN A 97 -16.24 -49.30 6.72
C GLN A 97 -14.85 -49.68 7.22
N MET A 98 -14.06 -48.70 7.62
CA MET A 98 -12.71 -48.95 8.16
C MET A 98 -12.64 -48.58 9.64
N ALA A 99 -12.10 -49.49 10.46
CA ALA A 99 -11.80 -49.23 11.87
C ALA A 99 -10.29 -48.97 12.04
N ASN A 100 -9.93 -47.77 12.50
CA ASN A 100 -8.52 -47.43 12.72
C ASN A 100 -8.05 -47.97 14.08
N ILE A 101 -7.33 -49.08 14.06
CA ILE A 101 -6.76 -49.72 15.26
C ILE A 101 -5.23 -49.60 15.33
N ARG A 102 -4.61 -48.80 14.44
CA ARG A 102 -3.18 -48.53 14.45
C ARG A 102 -2.86 -47.15 15.03
N GLU A 103 -3.11 -46.10 14.26
CA GLU A 103 -2.82 -44.73 14.67
C GLU A 103 -3.66 -44.31 15.89
N HIS A 104 -4.89 -44.80 16.01
CA HIS A 104 -5.79 -44.45 17.12
C HIS A 104 -5.74 -45.43 18.31
N VAL A 105 -5.07 -46.58 18.16
CA VAL A 105 -5.03 -47.62 19.20
C VAL A 105 -3.61 -48.12 19.44
N SER A 106 -3.06 -48.98 18.58
CA SER A 106 -1.81 -49.70 18.88
C SER A 106 -0.59 -48.78 19.08
N TRP A 107 -0.50 -47.66 18.38
CA TRP A 107 0.62 -46.73 18.50
C TRP A 107 0.54 -45.81 19.71
N VAL A 108 -0.66 -45.56 20.23
CA VAL A 108 -0.92 -44.53 21.25
C VAL A 108 -1.39 -45.10 22.58
N THR A 109 -1.69 -46.41 22.64
CA THR A 109 -2.18 -47.09 23.85
C THR A 109 -1.08 -48.02 24.37
N PRO A 110 -0.40 -47.67 25.48
CA PRO A 110 0.72 -48.47 25.95
C PRO A 110 0.35 -49.84 26.54
N ASP A 111 -0.84 -49.95 27.12
CA ASP A 111 -1.31 -51.20 27.72
C ASP A 111 -2.00 -52.09 26.67
N SER A 112 -1.53 -53.34 26.52
CA SER A 112 -2.04 -54.25 25.48
C SER A 112 -3.47 -54.74 25.76
N GLY A 113 -3.87 -54.86 27.03
CA GLY A 113 -5.23 -55.22 27.40
C GLY A 113 -6.23 -54.12 27.02
N GLN A 114 -5.92 -52.88 27.39
CA GLN A 114 -6.69 -51.70 27.00
C GLN A 114 -6.69 -51.49 25.48
N ALA A 115 -5.55 -51.69 24.81
CA ALA A 115 -5.48 -51.59 23.36
C ALA A 115 -6.38 -52.62 22.67
N THR A 116 -6.39 -53.88 23.16
CA THR A 116 -7.26 -54.94 22.63
C THR A 116 -8.73 -54.63 22.89
N ALA A 117 -9.10 -54.23 24.11
CA ALA A 117 -10.47 -53.84 24.44
C ALA A 117 -10.95 -52.65 23.59
N LYS A 118 -10.11 -51.63 23.41
CA LYS A 118 -10.39 -50.48 22.55
C LYS A 118 -10.55 -50.89 21.08
N ALA A 119 -9.72 -51.81 20.58
CA ALA A 119 -9.84 -52.33 19.23
C ALA A 119 -11.17 -53.09 19.03
N LYS A 120 -11.59 -53.90 20.00
CA LYS A 120 -12.91 -54.58 19.99
C LYS A 120 -14.05 -53.57 19.90
N GLY A 121 -14.05 -52.54 20.74
CA GLY A 121 -15.07 -51.49 20.72
C GLY A 121 -15.14 -50.75 19.37
N LEU A 122 -14.00 -50.38 18.80
CA LEU A 122 -13.96 -49.72 17.47
C LEU A 122 -14.43 -50.64 16.34
N VAL A 123 -14.18 -51.96 16.44
CA VAL A 123 -14.69 -52.93 15.47
C VAL A 123 -16.20 -53.09 15.60
N ALA A 124 -16.73 -53.20 16.82
CA ALA A 124 -18.17 -53.25 17.06
C ALA A 124 -18.88 -52.01 16.51
N ALA A 125 -18.33 -50.82 16.78
CA ALA A 125 -18.83 -49.56 16.25
C ALA A 125 -18.87 -49.53 14.71
N ALA A 126 -17.79 -50.00 14.07
CA ALA A 126 -17.73 -50.10 12.61
C ALA A 126 -18.74 -51.11 12.03
N VAL A 127 -18.97 -52.23 12.72
CA VAL A 127 -19.95 -53.26 12.33
C VAL A 127 -21.38 -52.72 12.38
N ASN A 128 -21.77 -52.10 13.50
CA ASN A 128 -23.13 -51.52 13.65
C ASN A 128 -23.38 -50.41 12.63
N ARG A 129 -22.38 -49.56 12.39
CA ARG A 129 -22.48 -48.51 11.39
C ARG A 129 -22.61 -49.06 9.96
N VAL A 130 -21.77 -50.02 9.56
CA VAL A 130 -21.76 -50.53 8.19
C VAL A 130 -23.04 -51.29 7.85
N ALA A 131 -23.71 -51.88 8.85
CA ALA A 131 -25.02 -52.53 8.67
C ALA A 131 -26.06 -51.55 8.07
N ASN A 132 -25.96 -50.28 8.43
CA ASN A 132 -26.85 -49.20 7.98
C ASN A 132 -26.35 -48.46 6.73
N HIS A 133 -25.21 -48.86 6.16
CA HIS A 133 -24.72 -48.25 4.93
C HIS A 133 -25.63 -48.58 3.75
N GLN A 134 -25.85 -47.59 2.88
CA GLN A 134 -26.59 -47.73 1.63
C GLN A 134 -25.60 -47.69 0.45
N PRO A 135 -25.90 -48.37 -0.67
CA PRO A 135 -25.07 -48.24 -1.86
C PRO A 135 -25.17 -46.81 -2.38
N LEU A 136 -24.02 -46.17 -2.59
CA LEU A 136 -23.97 -44.82 -3.19
C LEU A 136 -23.38 -44.90 -4.60
N LEU A 137 -23.90 -44.04 -5.48
CA LEU A 137 -23.42 -43.90 -6.85
C LEU A 137 -22.56 -42.65 -6.93
N THR A 138 -21.35 -42.81 -7.42
CA THR A 138 -20.49 -41.69 -7.76
C THR A 138 -20.90 -41.10 -9.11
N ARG A 139 -20.68 -39.80 -9.28
CA ARG A 139 -20.92 -39.12 -10.55
C ARG A 139 -19.58 -38.85 -11.23
N GLU A 140 -19.56 -38.96 -12.55
CA GLU A 140 -18.44 -38.47 -13.35
C GLU A 140 -18.74 -37.06 -13.82
N VAL A 141 -17.76 -36.19 -13.69
CA VAL A 141 -17.81 -34.80 -14.14
C VAL A 141 -16.62 -34.54 -15.06
N PRO A 142 -16.81 -33.75 -16.13
CA PRO A 142 -15.72 -33.42 -17.04
C PRO A 142 -14.65 -32.61 -16.32
N VAL A 143 -13.43 -32.61 -16.87
CA VAL A 143 -12.28 -31.89 -16.32
C VAL A 143 -11.87 -30.77 -17.27
N HIS A 144 -11.69 -29.56 -16.74
CA HIS A 144 -11.07 -28.45 -17.48
C HIS A 144 -9.60 -28.79 -17.79
N LYS A 145 -9.15 -28.55 -19.02
CA LYS A 145 -7.79 -28.90 -19.47
C LYS A 145 -6.72 -27.82 -19.21
N SER A 146 -6.91 -27.03 -18.16
CA SER A 146 -6.02 -25.93 -17.76
C SER A 146 -5.49 -26.13 -16.34
N ILE A 147 -4.26 -25.67 -16.10
CA ILE A 147 -3.59 -25.73 -14.79
C ILE A 147 -3.32 -24.30 -14.32
N LEU A 148 -3.65 -24.00 -13.07
CA LEU A 148 -3.20 -22.79 -12.39
C LEU A 148 -1.90 -23.10 -11.63
N VAL A 149 -0.88 -22.26 -11.79
CA VAL A 149 0.35 -22.29 -11.00
C VAL A 149 0.46 -20.99 -10.22
N VAL A 150 0.60 -21.07 -8.90
CA VAL A 150 0.62 -19.92 -7.98
C VAL A 150 2.03 -19.71 -7.43
N GLY A 151 2.70 -18.67 -7.90
CA GLY A 151 4.10 -18.34 -7.61
C GLY A 151 5.02 -18.81 -8.73
N ALA A 152 5.77 -17.91 -9.33
CA ALA A 152 6.61 -18.12 -10.51
C ALA A 152 8.12 -18.05 -10.20
N GLY A 153 8.51 -18.56 -9.03
CA GLY A 153 9.90 -18.96 -8.79
C GLY A 153 10.31 -20.16 -9.66
N ILE A 154 11.52 -20.69 -9.43
CA ILE A 154 12.02 -21.84 -10.20
C ILE A 154 11.07 -23.05 -10.18
N ALA A 155 10.37 -23.28 -9.07
CA ALA A 155 9.37 -24.35 -8.95
C ALA A 155 8.17 -24.12 -9.89
N GLY A 156 7.57 -22.92 -9.84
CA GLY A 156 6.40 -22.61 -10.65
C GLY A 156 6.71 -22.55 -12.14
N MET A 157 7.84 -21.95 -12.51
CA MET A 157 8.30 -21.95 -13.91
C MET A 157 8.53 -23.37 -14.42
N GLN A 158 9.16 -24.24 -13.63
CA GLN A 158 9.36 -25.63 -14.02
C GLN A 158 8.03 -26.38 -14.17
N ALA A 159 7.11 -26.24 -13.19
CA ALA A 159 5.81 -26.88 -13.24
C ALA A 159 5.00 -26.41 -14.46
N ALA A 160 5.02 -25.10 -14.75
CA ALA A 160 4.35 -24.52 -15.89
C ALA A 160 4.92 -25.03 -17.22
N LEU A 161 6.25 -25.03 -17.39
CA LEU A 161 6.91 -25.55 -18.59
C LEU A 161 6.59 -27.03 -18.81
N THR A 162 6.75 -27.88 -17.78
CA THR A 162 6.47 -29.32 -17.91
C THR A 162 5.01 -29.59 -18.26
N ALA A 163 4.06 -28.86 -17.66
CA ALA A 163 2.65 -28.97 -17.99
C ALA A 163 2.33 -28.50 -19.42
N ALA A 164 2.92 -27.37 -19.83
CA ALA A 164 2.70 -26.75 -21.13
C ALA A 164 3.28 -27.57 -22.29
N GLU A 165 4.48 -28.14 -22.10
CA GLU A 165 5.13 -29.10 -23.01
C GLU A 165 4.33 -30.41 -23.12
N SER A 166 3.54 -30.73 -22.09
CA SER A 166 2.59 -31.86 -22.11
C SER A 166 1.25 -31.53 -22.79
N GLY A 167 1.10 -30.32 -23.34
CA GLY A 167 -0.07 -29.89 -24.12
C GLY A 167 -1.22 -29.27 -23.31
N TYR A 168 -1.00 -28.92 -22.04
CA TYR A 168 -2.01 -28.25 -21.21
C TYR A 168 -1.86 -26.73 -21.23
N GLN A 169 -2.99 -26.02 -21.16
CA GLN A 169 -2.99 -24.58 -20.94
C GLN A 169 -2.59 -24.29 -19.49
N VAL A 170 -1.71 -23.32 -19.27
CA VAL A 170 -1.21 -22.97 -17.95
C VAL A 170 -1.44 -21.48 -17.68
N HIS A 171 -2.02 -21.19 -16.53
CA HIS A 171 -2.10 -19.85 -15.96
C HIS A 171 -1.03 -19.72 -14.87
N LEU A 172 0.02 -18.93 -15.10
CA LEU A 172 1.11 -18.73 -14.15
C LEU A 172 0.95 -17.38 -13.45
N VAL A 173 0.54 -17.39 -12.19
CA VAL A 173 0.29 -16.18 -11.38
C VAL A 173 1.51 -15.87 -10.51
N GLU A 174 2.00 -14.63 -10.58
CA GLU A 174 3.16 -14.15 -9.83
C GLU A 174 2.83 -12.82 -9.14
N ARG A 175 3.07 -12.77 -7.82
CA ARG A 175 2.78 -11.61 -6.98
C ARG A 175 3.67 -10.43 -7.32
N GLU A 176 4.94 -10.70 -7.61
CA GLU A 176 5.94 -9.69 -7.93
C GLU A 176 5.83 -9.23 -9.40
N PRO A 177 6.42 -8.07 -9.75
CA PRO A 177 6.38 -7.57 -11.13
C PRO A 177 7.14 -8.44 -12.16
N SER A 178 7.88 -9.46 -11.72
CA SER A 178 8.64 -10.37 -12.58
C SER A 178 8.62 -11.79 -12.03
N ILE A 179 8.65 -12.78 -12.92
CA ILE A 179 8.97 -14.17 -12.57
C ILE A 179 10.46 -14.32 -12.21
N GLY A 180 10.84 -15.45 -11.60
CA GLY A 180 12.23 -15.78 -11.24
C GLY A 180 12.40 -16.14 -9.75
N GLY A 181 11.66 -15.47 -8.87
CA GLY A 181 11.71 -15.67 -7.42
C GLY A 181 13.10 -15.46 -6.82
N HIS A 182 13.39 -16.13 -5.70
CA HIS A 182 14.67 -15.98 -4.98
C HIS A 182 15.89 -16.37 -5.83
N MET A 183 15.75 -17.33 -6.76
CA MET A 183 16.86 -17.75 -7.62
C MET A 183 17.40 -16.59 -8.48
N ALA A 184 16.57 -15.59 -8.79
CA ALA A 184 16.99 -14.40 -9.52
C ALA A 184 17.95 -13.52 -8.71
N LYS A 185 17.90 -13.61 -7.37
CA LYS A 185 18.79 -12.85 -6.48
C LYS A 185 20.17 -13.48 -6.36
N PHE A 186 20.32 -14.78 -6.63
CA PHE A 186 21.58 -15.51 -6.43
C PHE A 186 22.62 -15.18 -7.50
N ASP A 187 23.90 -15.16 -7.13
CA ASP A 187 25.00 -15.06 -8.10
C ASP A 187 25.29 -16.43 -8.73
N LYS A 188 25.66 -17.39 -7.89
CA LYS A 188 25.96 -18.78 -8.26
C LYS A 188 25.05 -19.78 -7.57
N THR A 189 24.99 -21.00 -8.08
CA THR A 189 24.28 -22.13 -7.45
C THR A 189 25.25 -23.25 -7.07
N PHE A 190 25.13 -23.76 -5.84
CA PHE A 190 25.84 -24.97 -5.44
C PHE A 190 25.18 -26.23 -6.06
N PRO A 191 25.92 -27.34 -6.21
CA PRO A 191 27.34 -27.52 -5.92
C PRO A 191 28.24 -27.12 -7.10
N THR A 192 27.67 -26.86 -8.27
CA THR A 192 28.41 -26.70 -9.53
C THR A 192 29.13 -25.36 -9.67
N MET A 193 28.72 -24.34 -8.90
CA MET A 193 29.16 -22.95 -9.06
C MET A 193 28.73 -22.31 -10.38
N ASP A 194 27.70 -22.87 -11.02
CA ASP A 194 27.09 -22.25 -12.20
C ASP A 194 26.46 -20.92 -11.84
N CYS A 195 26.46 -19.98 -12.79
CA CYS A 195 25.71 -18.73 -12.65
C CYS A 195 24.22 -19.04 -12.57
N ALA A 196 23.56 -18.52 -11.52
CA ALA A 196 22.12 -18.72 -11.34
C ALA A 196 21.32 -18.15 -12.51
N ALA A 197 21.72 -16.98 -13.01
CA ALA A 197 21.08 -16.37 -14.18
C ALA A 197 21.26 -17.21 -15.45
N CYS A 198 22.39 -17.90 -15.64
CA CYS A 198 22.63 -18.75 -16.81
C CYS A 198 21.69 -19.96 -16.87
N THR A 199 21.22 -20.46 -15.73
CA THR A 199 20.31 -21.62 -15.66
C THR A 199 18.85 -21.21 -15.53
N MET A 200 18.58 -20.07 -14.88
CA MET A 200 17.23 -19.56 -14.65
C MET A 200 16.69 -18.74 -15.83
N THR A 201 17.48 -17.80 -16.38
CA THR A 201 17.01 -16.87 -17.43
C THR A 201 16.45 -17.62 -18.65
N PRO A 202 17.07 -18.71 -19.15
CA PRO A 202 16.48 -19.49 -20.24
C PRO A 202 15.08 -20.01 -19.89
N LYS A 203 14.84 -20.47 -18.65
CA LYS A 203 13.50 -20.91 -18.21
C LYS A 203 12.51 -19.75 -18.13
N MET A 204 12.95 -18.58 -17.68
CA MET A 204 12.10 -17.38 -17.67
C MET A 204 11.67 -16.99 -19.08
N VAL A 205 12.62 -16.97 -20.02
CA VAL A 205 12.35 -16.67 -21.44
C VAL A 205 11.43 -17.73 -22.05
N SER A 206 11.73 -19.01 -21.83
CA SER A 206 10.87 -20.11 -22.31
C SER A 206 9.45 -19.98 -21.76
N ALA A 207 9.28 -19.73 -20.46
CA ALA A 207 7.96 -19.56 -19.88
C ALA A 207 7.22 -18.34 -20.46
N GLY A 208 7.93 -17.22 -20.66
CA GLY A 208 7.36 -15.98 -21.21
C GLY A 208 7.00 -16.03 -22.69
N GLN A 209 7.58 -16.97 -23.46
CA GLN A 209 7.35 -17.11 -24.90
C GLN A 209 6.48 -18.33 -25.26
N HIS A 210 6.13 -19.17 -24.29
CA HIS A 210 5.40 -20.40 -24.56
C HIS A 210 3.92 -20.14 -24.85
N GLU A 211 3.41 -20.62 -25.97
CA GLU A 211 2.02 -20.39 -26.43
C GLU A 211 0.94 -20.89 -25.45
N ASN A 212 1.21 -21.99 -24.75
CA ASN A 212 0.31 -22.56 -23.73
C ASN A 212 0.50 -21.98 -22.32
N ILE A 213 1.39 -21.00 -22.11
CA ILE A 213 1.59 -20.38 -20.79
C ILE A 213 1.12 -18.93 -20.85
N ARG A 214 0.09 -18.60 -20.08
CA ARG A 214 -0.33 -17.23 -19.84
C ARG A 214 0.16 -16.76 -18.48
N ILE A 215 1.06 -15.79 -18.48
CA ILE A 215 1.66 -15.23 -17.26
C ILE A 215 0.84 -14.03 -16.78
N TYR A 216 0.52 -14.02 -15.49
CA TYR A 216 -0.08 -12.90 -14.78
C TYR A 216 0.89 -12.45 -13.69
N THR A 217 1.82 -11.57 -14.05
CA THR A 217 2.72 -10.94 -13.08
C THR A 217 2.04 -9.77 -12.38
N HIS A 218 2.59 -9.33 -11.25
CA HIS A 218 1.95 -8.34 -10.39
C HIS A 218 0.50 -8.71 -10.04
N SER A 219 0.23 -10.00 -9.85
CA SER A 219 -1.12 -10.56 -9.69
C SER A 219 -1.16 -11.58 -8.56
N GLU A 220 -2.28 -11.66 -7.85
CA GLU A 220 -2.44 -12.51 -6.67
C GLU A 220 -3.70 -13.35 -6.76
N LEU A 221 -3.63 -14.60 -6.32
CA LEU A 221 -4.81 -15.44 -6.15
C LEU A 221 -5.55 -14.99 -4.90
N VAL A 222 -6.79 -14.51 -5.05
CA VAL A 222 -7.62 -14.00 -3.94
C VAL A 222 -8.80 -14.91 -3.60
N GLY A 223 -9.10 -15.90 -4.45
CA GLY A 223 -10.16 -16.87 -4.19
C GLY A 223 -10.06 -18.11 -5.07
N LEU A 224 -10.54 -19.24 -4.55
CA LEU A 224 -10.65 -20.49 -5.27
C LEU A 224 -11.95 -21.19 -4.87
N GLU A 225 -12.84 -21.37 -5.82
CA GLU A 225 -14.11 -22.07 -5.65
C GLU A 225 -14.14 -23.33 -6.51
N GLY A 226 -15.12 -24.20 -6.26
CA GLY A 226 -15.31 -25.44 -7.02
C GLY A 226 -14.59 -26.63 -6.42
N PHE A 227 -14.26 -27.61 -7.26
CA PHE A 227 -13.75 -28.91 -6.84
C PHE A 227 -12.80 -29.48 -7.88
N VAL A 228 -12.16 -30.62 -7.56
CA VAL A 228 -11.21 -31.33 -8.43
C VAL A 228 -11.69 -31.35 -9.90
N GLY A 229 -10.86 -30.86 -10.81
CA GLY A 229 -11.18 -30.80 -12.24
C GLY A 229 -12.04 -29.61 -12.69
N ASN A 230 -12.68 -28.87 -11.77
CA ASN A 230 -13.59 -27.76 -12.05
C ASN A 230 -13.45 -26.66 -10.99
N PHE A 231 -12.26 -26.09 -10.89
CA PHE A 231 -12.02 -24.93 -10.03
C PHE A 231 -12.27 -23.64 -10.79
N LYS A 232 -12.81 -22.66 -10.06
CA LYS A 232 -12.89 -21.27 -10.50
C LYS A 232 -11.99 -20.42 -9.62
N ALA A 233 -10.86 -19.99 -10.17
CA ALA A 233 -9.87 -19.16 -9.51
C ALA A 233 -10.16 -17.67 -9.75
N THR A 234 -10.11 -16.88 -8.69
CA THR A 234 -10.24 -15.42 -8.75
C THR A 234 -8.86 -14.79 -8.55
N VAL A 235 -8.36 -14.10 -9.56
CA VAL A 235 -7.03 -13.49 -9.58
C VAL A 235 -7.15 -11.97 -9.60
N LEU A 236 -6.58 -11.29 -8.63
CA LEU A 236 -6.46 -9.84 -8.61
C LEU A 236 -5.18 -9.41 -9.34
N ARG A 237 -5.34 -8.76 -10.50
CA ARG A 237 -4.23 -8.12 -11.22
C ARG A 237 -4.05 -6.70 -10.70
N LYS A 238 -2.94 -6.47 -10.00
CA LYS A 238 -2.60 -5.16 -9.44
C LYS A 238 -2.22 -4.18 -10.55
N VAL A 239 -2.30 -2.90 -10.25
CA VAL A 239 -2.05 -1.83 -11.21
C VAL A 239 -0.57 -1.67 -11.46
N ARG A 240 -0.14 -1.78 -12.73
CA ARG A 240 1.23 -1.47 -13.13
C ARG A 240 1.47 0.00 -13.44
N TYR A 241 0.41 0.68 -13.85
CA TYR A 241 0.41 1.99 -14.52
C TYR A 241 1.20 2.00 -15.84
N VAL A 242 1.44 0.82 -16.39
CA VAL A 242 2.14 0.61 -17.66
C VAL A 242 1.44 -0.52 -18.40
N ASP A 243 0.97 -0.21 -19.60
CA ASP A 243 0.35 -1.14 -20.53
C ASP A 243 1.40 -2.13 -21.04
N GLU A 244 1.25 -3.40 -20.66
CA GLU A 244 2.18 -4.47 -21.00
C GLU A 244 2.23 -4.77 -22.51
N GLU A 245 1.16 -4.50 -23.26
CA GLU A 245 1.11 -4.78 -24.69
C GLU A 245 1.81 -3.69 -25.52
N LYS A 246 1.81 -2.45 -25.03
CA LYS A 246 2.46 -1.31 -25.70
C LYS A 246 3.91 -1.11 -25.27
N CYS A 247 4.29 -1.58 -24.08
CA CYS A 247 5.60 -1.32 -23.53
C CYS A 247 6.70 -2.07 -24.29
N THR A 248 7.78 -1.36 -24.65
CA THR A 248 8.96 -1.94 -25.30
C THR A 248 10.06 -2.33 -24.30
N GLY A 249 9.92 -1.96 -23.02
CA GLY A 249 10.94 -2.22 -21.99
C GLY A 249 12.25 -1.47 -22.22
N CYS A 250 12.21 -0.26 -22.80
CA CYS A 250 13.39 0.54 -23.13
C CYS A 250 14.10 1.18 -21.93
N GLY A 251 13.38 1.44 -20.83
CA GLY A 251 13.95 2.01 -19.60
C GLY A 251 14.00 3.55 -19.53
N LEU A 252 13.71 4.28 -20.62
CA LEU A 252 13.76 5.75 -20.64
C LEU A 252 12.90 6.42 -19.56
N CYS A 253 11.75 5.83 -19.23
CA CYS A 253 10.88 6.33 -18.18
C CYS A 253 11.48 6.19 -16.77
N ILE A 254 12.34 5.19 -16.54
CA ILE A 254 13.09 4.98 -15.30
C ILE A 254 14.17 6.04 -15.18
N GLU A 255 14.94 6.28 -16.24
CA GLU A 255 16.03 7.27 -16.30
C GLU A 255 15.52 8.72 -16.09
N ARG A 256 14.30 9.02 -16.54
CA ARG A 256 13.71 10.36 -16.43
C ARG A 256 12.95 10.60 -15.12
N CYS A 257 12.78 9.58 -14.28
CA CYS A 257 12.05 9.70 -13.03
C CYS A 257 12.84 10.55 -12.01
N PRO A 258 12.32 11.69 -11.56
CA PRO A 258 13.02 12.53 -10.58
C PRO A 258 12.88 11.99 -9.14
N VAL A 259 11.96 11.05 -8.91
CA VAL A 259 11.80 10.35 -7.63
C VAL A 259 12.74 9.15 -7.63
N ASP A 260 13.84 9.30 -6.89
CA ASP A 260 14.90 8.32 -6.66
C ASP A 260 15.00 7.99 -5.17
N HIS A 261 16.08 7.31 -4.77
CA HIS A 261 16.40 6.99 -3.38
C HIS A 261 15.36 6.14 -2.63
N PHE A 262 14.48 5.41 -3.32
CA PHE A 262 13.63 4.40 -2.68
C PHE A 262 14.42 3.12 -2.39
N PRO A 263 14.23 2.47 -1.23
CA PRO A 263 14.88 1.20 -0.95
C PRO A 263 14.59 0.17 -2.04
N ASN A 264 15.64 -0.49 -2.54
CA ASN A 264 15.48 -1.53 -3.54
C ASN A 264 15.31 -2.91 -2.88
N GLU A 265 14.09 -3.43 -2.87
CA GLU A 265 13.73 -4.69 -2.23
C GLU A 265 14.34 -5.92 -2.92
N PHE A 266 14.68 -5.82 -4.21
CA PHE A 266 15.38 -6.89 -4.92
C PHE A 266 16.83 -7.02 -4.46
N ASN A 267 17.46 -5.90 -4.13
CA ASN A 267 18.84 -5.82 -3.65
C ASN A 267 18.94 -5.81 -2.11
N GLU A 268 17.93 -6.32 -1.40
CA GLU A 268 17.91 -6.37 0.07
C GLU A 268 18.16 -5.00 0.72
N ARG A 269 17.69 -3.92 0.08
CA ARG A 269 17.85 -2.52 0.54
C ARG A 269 19.30 -2.04 0.64
N LEU A 270 20.24 -2.71 -0.05
CA LEU A 270 21.64 -2.31 -0.12
C LEU A 270 21.89 -1.15 -1.09
N ASP A 271 20.97 -0.91 -2.03
CA ASP A 271 20.95 0.27 -2.89
C ASP A 271 19.53 0.83 -3.02
N THR A 272 19.37 1.78 -3.94
CA THR A 272 18.11 2.47 -4.17
C THR A 272 17.62 2.35 -5.60
N ARG A 273 16.32 2.55 -5.79
CA ARG A 273 15.61 2.56 -7.07
C ARG A 273 14.74 3.81 -7.20
N THR A 274 14.19 4.04 -8.39
CA THR A 274 13.22 5.09 -8.66
C THR A 274 11.77 4.62 -8.43
N ALA A 275 10.80 5.54 -8.50
CA ALA A 275 9.37 5.24 -8.36
C ALA A 275 8.82 4.35 -9.48
N ILE A 276 9.22 4.59 -10.74
CA ILE A 276 8.98 3.69 -11.86
C ILE A 276 10.22 2.83 -12.07
N PHE A 277 10.10 1.52 -11.92
CA PHE A 277 11.27 0.63 -11.88
C PHE A 277 11.00 -0.72 -12.54
N SER A 278 12.09 -1.39 -12.90
CA SER A 278 12.10 -2.83 -13.19
C SER A 278 12.85 -3.54 -12.06
N PRO A 279 12.36 -4.66 -11.51
CA PRO A 279 12.99 -5.31 -10.36
C PRO A 279 14.47 -5.67 -10.56
N PHE A 280 14.82 -6.11 -11.77
CA PHE A 280 16.20 -6.41 -12.17
C PHE A 280 16.32 -6.40 -13.71
N PRO A 281 17.54 -6.33 -14.28
CA PRO A 281 17.73 -6.13 -15.73
C PRO A 281 17.14 -7.24 -16.63
N GLN A 282 17.13 -8.49 -16.15
CA GLN A 282 16.61 -9.67 -16.87
C GLN A 282 15.14 -9.99 -16.52
N ALA A 283 14.41 -9.04 -15.93
CA ALA A 283 13.02 -9.24 -15.52
C ALA A 283 12.13 -9.69 -16.70
N VAL A 284 11.20 -10.61 -16.42
CA VAL A 284 10.20 -11.13 -17.35
C VAL A 284 8.80 -11.02 -16.72
N PRO A 285 7.87 -10.27 -17.32
CA PRO A 285 8.03 -9.48 -18.55
C PRO A 285 8.97 -8.29 -18.33
N LYS A 286 9.55 -7.77 -19.42
CA LYS A 286 10.42 -6.58 -19.41
C LYS A 286 9.60 -5.28 -19.33
N THR A 287 8.57 -5.27 -18.47
CA THR A 287 7.65 -4.15 -18.31
C THR A 287 7.81 -3.56 -16.91
N PRO A 288 8.14 -2.26 -16.79
CA PRO A 288 8.29 -1.62 -15.49
C PRO A 288 6.94 -1.51 -14.76
N VAL A 289 7.02 -1.17 -13.48
CA VAL A 289 5.88 -0.89 -12.60
C VAL A 289 6.08 0.47 -11.95
N ILE A 290 5.01 1.21 -11.69
CA ILE A 290 5.06 2.46 -10.92
C ILE A 290 4.59 2.20 -9.50
N ASP A 291 5.47 2.46 -8.52
CA ASP A 291 5.12 2.49 -7.11
C ASP A 291 4.40 3.80 -6.78
N LYS A 292 3.07 3.76 -6.89
CA LYS A 292 2.17 4.89 -6.64
C LYS A 292 1.32 4.61 -5.39
N LYS A 293 1.42 5.48 -4.40
CA LYS A 293 0.71 5.42 -3.11
C LYS A 293 -0.41 6.48 -3.07
N ASP A 294 -1.00 6.69 -1.89
CA ASP A 294 -1.94 7.79 -1.70
C ASP A 294 -1.26 9.14 -1.90
N ARG A 295 -2.02 10.15 -2.33
CA ARG A 295 -1.49 11.51 -2.55
C ARG A 295 -0.83 12.05 -1.30
N ALA A 296 0.29 12.74 -1.49
CA ALA A 296 1.07 13.30 -0.39
C ALA A 296 0.25 14.30 0.46
N PRO A 297 0.48 14.36 1.78
CA PRO A 297 -0.28 15.23 2.68
C PRO A 297 -0.21 16.71 2.27
N CYS A 298 0.94 17.17 1.75
CA CYS A 298 1.12 18.54 1.27
C CYS A 298 0.20 18.88 0.08
N THR A 299 -0.07 17.93 -0.81
CA THR A 299 -1.03 18.07 -1.93
C THR A 299 -2.46 18.09 -1.39
N LEU A 300 -2.81 17.17 -0.49
CA LEU A 300 -4.16 17.07 0.09
C LEU A 300 -4.54 18.29 0.94
N ARG A 301 -3.55 18.93 1.59
CA ARG A 301 -3.77 20.12 2.42
C ARG A 301 -3.82 21.42 1.62
N CYS A 302 -3.31 21.44 0.40
CA CYS A 302 -3.40 22.60 -0.48
C CYS A 302 -4.88 22.87 -0.83
N PRO A 303 -5.44 24.07 -0.55
CA PRO A 303 -6.82 24.37 -0.89
C PRO A 303 -7.16 24.19 -2.39
N ALA A 304 -6.20 24.45 -3.27
CA ALA A 304 -6.33 24.26 -4.71
C ALA A 304 -5.95 22.85 -5.19
N GLY A 305 -5.45 21.98 -4.30
CA GLY A 305 -5.03 20.61 -4.65
C GLY A 305 -3.82 20.55 -5.59
N VAL A 306 -2.90 21.52 -5.50
CA VAL A 306 -1.67 21.57 -6.31
C VAL A 306 -0.83 20.33 -6.06
N ASN A 307 -0.27 19.73 -7.11
CA ASN A 307 0.66 18.61 -6.99
C ASN A 307 2.02 19.08 -6.43
N VAL A 308 2.10 19.22 -5.10
CA VAL A 308 3.27 19.74 -4.40
C VAL A 308 4.48 18.84 -4.59
N GLN A 309 4.32 17.54 -4.36
CA GLN A 309 5.43 16.59 -4.51
C GLN A 309 5.99 16.62 -5.93
N GLY A 310 5.13 16.66 -6.96
CA GLY A 310 5.54 16.69 -8.35
C GLY A 310 6.43 17.88 -8.70
N TYR A 311 6.00 19.11 -8.39
CA TYR A 311 6.81 20.28 -8.74
C TYR A 311 8.08 20.40 -7.90
N VAL A 312 8.06 19.94 -6.64
CA VAL A 312 9.27 19.88 -5.81
C VAL A 312 10.31 18.96 -6.46
N GLN A 313 9.90 17.79 -6.94
CA GLN A 313 10.82 16.86 -7.61
C GLN A 313 11.28 17.37 -8.99
N LEU A 314 10.48 18.16 -9.69
CA LEU A 314 10.92 18.84 -10.91
C LEU A 314 11.94 19.94 -10.62
N VAL A 315 11.77 20.69 -9.52
CA VAL A 315 12.77 21.67 -9.04
C VAL A 315 14.09 20.99 -8.67
N LYS A 316 14.04 19.84 -7.98
CA LYS A 316 15.24 19.03 -7.66
C LYS A 316 16.12 18.78 -8.89
N VAL A 317 15.52 18.46 -10.03
CA VAL A 317 16.26 18.15 -11.28
C VAL A 317 16.38 19.34 -12.23
N GLY A 318 16.08 20.57 -11.78
CA GLY A 318 16.23 21.80 -12.55
C GLY A 318 15.21 22.01 -13.68
N LYS A 319 14.11 21.26 -13.69
CA LYS A 319 13.03 21.36 -14.69
C LYS A 319 11.98 22.40 -14.30
N TYR A 320 12.40 23.66 -14.24
CA TYR A 320 11.58 24.75 -13.73
C TYR A 320 10.34 25.05 -14.59
N ALA A 321 10.47 24.99 -15.93
CA ALA A 321 9.33 25.23 -16.83
C ALA A 321 8.24 24.17 -16.66
N GLU A 322 8.62 22.89 -16.55
CA GLU A 322 7.73 21.78 -16.28
C GLU A 322 7.10 21.88 -14.89
N ALA A 323 7.89 22.29 -13.88
CA ALA A 323 7.40 22.52 -12.53
C ALA A 323 6.29 23.59 -12.52
N VAL A 324 6.51 24.72 -13.22
CA VAL A 324 5.50 25.78 -13.32
C VAL A 324 4.26 25.30 -14.10
N ARG A 325 4.42 24.60 -15.23
CA ARG A 325 3.28 24.05 -15.96
C ARG A 325 2.43 23.12 -15.09
N LEU A 326 3.07 22.25 -14.31
CA LEU A 326 2.39 21.36 -13.37
C LEU A 326 1.65 22.14 -12.27
N ILE A 327 2.25 23.23 -11.77
CA ILE A 327 1.58 24.14 -10.82
C ILE A 327 0.35 24.79 -11.48
N MET A 328 0.47 25.23 -12.73
CA MET A 328 -0.57 25.92 -13.50
C MET A 328 -1.77 25.05 -13.87
N GLU A 329 -1.68 23.72 -13.75
CA GLU A 329 -2.86 22.84 -13.82
C GLU A 329 -3.90 23.12 -12.72
N LYS A 330 -3.47 23.72 -11.60
CA LYS A 330 -4.33 24.01 -10.45
C LYS A 330 -4.34 25.47 -10.03
N ILE A 331 -3.27 26.22 -10.28
CA ILE A 331 -3.17 27.65 -9.92
C ILE A 331 -2.47 28.47 -11.03
N PRO A 332 -3.09 29.51 -11.61
CA PRO A 332 -2.45 30.31 -12.68
C PRO A 332 -1.52 31.41 -12.18
N LEU A 333 -1.28 31.49 -10.87
CA LEU A 333 -0.49 32.54 -10.21
C LEU A 333 0.69 31.96 -9.39
N PRO A 334 1.58 31.14 -10.00
CA PRO A 334 2.63 30.41 -9.29
C PRO A 334 3.63 31.32 -8.55
N GLY A 335 4.09 32.39 -9.17
CA GLY A 335 5.03 33.39 -8.65
C GLY A 335 4.44 34.31 -7.60
N VAL A 336 3.16 34.70 -7.73
CA VAL A 336 2.43 35.38 -6.64
C VAL A 336 2.31 34.44 -5.43
N LEU A 337 1.84 33.20 -5.63
CA LEU A 337 1.68 32.24 -4.53
C LEU A 337 3.01 31.71 -3.97
N GLY A 338 4.13 31.89 -4.68
CA GLY A 338 5.47 31.70 -4.13
C GLY A 338 5.88 32.76 -3.10
N ARG A 339 5.16 33.89 -3.02
CA ARG A 339 5.47 35.02 -2.12
C ARG A 339 4.45 35.20 -1.00
N VAL A 340 3.16 35.06 -1.31
CA VAL A 340 2.09 35.48 -0.40
C VAL A 340 1.28 34.32 0.20
N CYS A 341 1.60 33.08 -0.17
CA CYS A 341 0.89 31.90 0.31
C CYS A 341 1.22 31.60 1.79
N PRO A 342 0.22 31.31 2.64
CA PRO A 342 0.41 30.86 4.02
C PRO A 342 0.93 29.41 4.14
N HIS A 343 1.32 28.79 3.03
CA HIS A 343 2.00 27.49 2.98
C HIS A 343 1.40 26.39 3.89
N PRO A 344 0.06 26.17 3.88
CA PRO A 344 -0.58 25.19 4.75
C PRO A 344 -0.10 23.75 4.48
N CYS A 345 0.47 23.52 3.29
CA CYS A 345 1.13 22.28 2.90
C CYS A 345 2.36 21.94 3.76
N GLU A 346 3.10 22.94 4.25
CA GLU A 346 4.29 22.72 5.08
C GLU A 346 3.93 22.30 6.51
N VAL A 347 2.78 22.77 7.01
CA VAL A 347 2.28 22.42 8.35
C VAL A 347 2.08 20.90 8.49
N VAL A 348 1.65 20.23 7.42
CA VAL A 348 1.40 18.78 7.37
C VAL A 348 2.54 17.99 6.72
N CYS A 349 3.67 18.64 6.43
CA CYS A 349 4.80 17.98 5.80
C CYS A 349 5.39 16.92 6.75
N ARG A 350 5.43 15.66 6.31
CA ARG A 350 5.98 14.55 7.10
C ARG A 350 7.48 14.64 7.36
N ARG A 351 8.21 15.48 6.62
CA ARG A 351 9.63 15.75 6.90
C ARG A 351 9.85 16.31 8.32
N ARG A 352 8.82 16.93 8.92
CA ARG A 352 8.83 17.38 10.32
C ARG A 352 8.93 16.25 11.35
N GLU A 353 8.67 15.00 10.96
CA GLU A 353 8.89 13.82 11.80
C GLU A 353 10.39 13.48 11.91
N VAL A 354 11.23 14.03 11.01
CA VAL A 354 12.69 13.87 11.02
C VAL A 354 13.37 15.16 11.47
N ASP A 355 13.10 16.27 10.78
CA ASP A 355 13.69 17.59 11.08
C ASP A 355 12.67 18.74 10.87
N GLN A 356 12.78 19.50 9.78
CA GLN A 356 11.93 20.65 9.46
C GLN A 356 11.14 20.40 8.17
N ALA A 357 9.98 21.04 8.02
CA ALA A 357 9.21 20.93 6.77
C ALA A 357 10.04 21.39 5.56
N VAL A 358 9.79 20.78 4.40
CA VAL A 358 10.33 21.27 3.13
C VAL A 358 9.79 22.68 2.87
N ALA A 359 10.65 23.58 2.37
CA ALA A 359 10.38 24.97 2.02
C ALA A 359 9.57 25.08 0.72
N ILE A 360 8.37 24.50 0.75
CA ILE A 360 7.48 24.31 -0.39
C ILE A 360 7.08 25.64 -1.04
N ARG A 361 6.91 26.71 -0.25
CA ARG A 361 6.63 28.07 -0.74
C ARG A 361 7.83 28.63 -1.52
N GLU A 362 9.02 28.52 -0.92
CA GLU A 362 10.27 29.02 -1.49
C GLU A 362 10.65 28.25 -2.76
N LEU A 363 10.43 26.92 -2.80
CA LEU A 363 10.64 26.11 -4.01
C LEU A 363 9.66 26.47 -5.14
N LYS A 364 8.40 26.79 -4.81
CA LYS A 364 7.43 27.29 -5.80
C LYS A 364 7.89 28.62 -6.38
N ARG A 365 8.34 29.54 -5.52
CA ARG A 365 8.93 30.81 -5.94
C ARG A 365 10.15 30.57 -6.82
N ALA A 366 11.03 29.66 -6.40
CA ALA A 366 12.25 29.36 -7.13
C ALA A 366 11.93 28.93 -8.57
N ALA A 367 10.95 28.04 -8.75
CA ALA A 367 10.48 27.63 -10.07
C ALA A 367 9.93 28.81 -10.90
N ALA A 368 9.07 29.64 -10.31
CA ALA A 368 8.43 30.75 -11.01
C ALA A 368 9.38 31.90 -11.37
N ASP A 369 10.43 32.12 -10.57
CA ASP A 369 11.37 33.23 -10.78
C ASP A 369 12.41 32.91 -11.87
N ARG A 370 12.59 31.64 -12.25
CA ARG A 370 13.61 31.17 -13.22
C ARG A 370 13.13 31.04 -14.65
N ILE A 371 11.84 31.26 -14.88
CA ILE A 371 11.23 31.15 -16.19
C ILE A 371 10.80 32.53 -16.70
N GLY A 372 10.98 32.75 -17.99
CA GLY A 372 10.47 33.89 -18.73
C GLY A 372 9.12 33.62 -19.37
N PRO A 373 8.45 34.66 -19.92
CA PRO A 373 7.25 34.50 -20.75
C PRO A 373 7.43 33.51 -21.91
N GLU A 374 8.63 33.42 -22.47
CA GLU A 374 9.00 32.51 -23.57
C GLU A 374 8.97 31.03 -23.19
N ASP A 375 9.13 30.70 -21.91
CA ASP A 375 9.12 29.32 -21.41
C ASP A 375 7.70 28.77 -21.21
N LEU A 376 6.73 29.67 -21.09
CA LEU A 376 5.30 29.37 -20.94
C LEU A 376 4.57 29.64 -22.25
N LEU A 377 4.69 28.68 -23.19
CA LEU A 377 3.93 28.71 -24.43
C LEU A 377 2.43 28.84 -24.15
N LEU A 378 1.80 29.81 -24.81
CA LEU A 378 0.34 29.93 -24.80
C LEU A 378 -0.26 28.70 -25.49
N PRO A 379 -1.22 28.01 -24.87
CA PRO A 379 -1.86 26.88 -25.50
C PRO A 379 -2.67 27.33 -26.72
N GLU A 380 -2.76 26.46 -27.74
CA GLU A 380 -3.77 26.62 -28.79
C GLU A 380 -5.14 26.33 -28.17
N ILE A 381 -6.08 27.25 -28.35
CA ILE A 381 -7.42 27.18 -27.74
C ILE A 381 -8.46 27.28 -28.85
N ASP A 382 -9.27 26.24 -28.99
CA ASP A 382 -10.41 26.23 -29.91
C ASP A 382 -11.61 26.93 -29.27
N ASP A 383 -12.14 27.95 -29.94
CA ASP A 383 -13.31 28.69 -29.46
C ASP A 383 -14.59 27.86 -29.61
N ASN A 384 -15.31 27.65 -28.51
CA ASN A 384 -16.58 26.93 -28.49
C ASN A 384 -17.81 27.84 -28.67
N GLY A 385 -17.59 29.14 -28.92
CA GLY A 385 -18.62 30.14 -29.19
C GLY A 385 -19.43 30.61 -27.98
N ARG A 386 -19.16 30.09 -26.77
CA ARG A 386 -19.86 30.48 -25.53
C ARG A 386 -19.15 31.64 -24.84
N LYS A 387 -19.92 32.55 -24.23
CA LYS A 387 -19.40 33.75 -23.56
C LYS A 387 -19.61 33.71 -22.05
N VAL A 388 -18.58 34.05 -21.28
CA VAL A 388 -18.64 34.11 -19.81
C VAL A 388 -18.11 35.46 -19.29
N ALA A 389 -18.87 36.09 -18.39
CA ALA A 389 -18.48 37.33 -17.74
C ALA A 389 -17.86 37.05 -16.38
N VAL A 390 -16.73 37.68 -16.07
CA VAL A 390 -16.04 37.58 -14.79
C VAL A 390 -16.02 38.96 -14.14
N ILE A 391 -16.66 39.10 -12.98
CA ILE A 391 -16.74 40.36 -12.24
C ILE A 391 -15.65 40.38 -11.18
N GLY A 392 -14.69 41.31 -11.35
CA GLY A 392 -13.51 41.46 -10.50
C GLY A 392 -12.30 40.67 -11.01
N SER A 393 -11.14 41.32 -11.00
CA SER A 393 -9.84 40.78 -11.43
C SER A 393 -8.94 40.36 -10.27
N GLY A 394 -9.54 40.07 -9.10
CA GLY A 394 -8.81 39.48 -7.98
C GLY A 394 -8.35 38.04 -8.26
N PRO A 395 -7.70 37.37 -7.28
CA PRO A 395 -7.15 36.03 -7.47
C PRO A 395 -8.20 34.99 -7.93
N ALA A 396 -9.42 35.06 -7.38
CA ALA A 396 -10.51 34.18 -7.79
C ALA A 396 -10.99 34.46 -9.22
N GLY A 397 -11.13 35.74 -9.59
CA GLY A 397 -11.59 36.16 -10.91
C GLY A 397 -10.57 35.85 -12.01
N LEU A 398 -9.29 36.18 -11.80
CA LEU A 398 -8.20 35.81 -12.72
C LEU A 398 -8.13 34.30 -12.93
N THR A 399 -8.29 33.53 -11.84
CA THR A 399 -8.29 32.06 -11.92
C THR A 399 -9.49 31.52 -12.69
N ALA A 400 -10.69 32.03 -12.40
CA ALA A 400 -11.88 31.62 -13.13
C ALA A 400 -11.75 31.94 -14.62
N ALA A 401 -11.28 33.15 -14.94
CA ALA A 401 -11.10 33.60 -16.32
C ALA A 401 -10.10 32.74 -17.08
N TYR A 402 -8.95 32.42 -16.47
CA TYR A 402 -7.92 31.58 -17.07
C TYR A 402 -8.47 30.19 -17.45
N TYR A 403 -9.06 29.46 -16.50
CA TYR A 403 -9.53 28.10 -16.77
C TYR A 403 -10.73 28.06 -17.71
N LEU A 404 -11.66 29.02 -17.60
CA LEU A 404 -12.76 29.13 -18.55
C LEU A 404 -12.27 29.41 -19.97
N ARG A 405 -11.22 30.22 -20.11
CA ARG A 405 -10.60 30.49 -21.40
C ARG A 405 -9.94 29.24 -21.95
N LEU A 406 -9.20 28.48 -21.15
CA LEU A 406 -8.61 27.20 -21.56
C LEU A 406 -9.65 26.16 -22.02
N SER A 407 -10.87 26.21 -21.48
CA SER A 407 -12.01 25.40 -21.95
C SER A 407 -12.64 25.88 -23.26
N GLY A 408 -12.08 26.90 -23.91
CA GLY A 408 -12.55 27.43 -25.20
C GLY A 408 -13.62 28.51 -25.13
N HIS A 409 -13.96 29.01 -23.94
CA HIS A 409 -14.94 30.09 -23.80
C HIS A 409 -14.33 31.45 -24.14
N ALA A 410 -15.14 32.35 -24.70
CA ALA A 410 -14.82 33.76 -24.80
C ALA A 410 -15.09 34.43 -23.44
N VAL A 411 -14.05 34.93 -22.79
CA VAL A 411 -14.13 35.44 -21.42
C VAL A 411 -13.83 36.94 -21.38
N THR A 412 -14.67 37.71 -20.68
CA THR A 412 -14.44 39.13 -20.41
C THR A 412 -14.43 39.39 -18.91
N ILE A 413 -13.32 39.96 -18.41
CA ILE A 413 -13.19 40.46 -17.04
C ILE A 413 -13.68 41.90 -16.98
N PHE A 414 -14.59 42.20 -16.06
CA PHE A 414 -15.05 43.55 -15.72
C PHE A 414 -14.48 43.93 -14.36
N GLU A 415 -13.56 44.89 -14.34
CA GLU A 415 -12.84 45.34 -13.15
C GLU A 415 -13.25 46.78 -12.80
N ALA A 416 -13.64 47.01 -11.55
CA ALA A 416 -14.08 48.31 -11.06
C ALA A 416 -12.92 49.31 -10.94
N GLN A 417 -11.72 48.81 -10.65
CA GLN A 417 -10.50 49.59 -10.47
C GLN A 417 -9.83 49.91 -11.82
N PRO A 418 -8.94 50.91 -11.89
CA PRO A 418 -8.26 51.26 -13.14
C PRO A 418 -7.19 50.23 -13.58
N VAL A 419 -6.86 49.27 -12.71
CA VAL A 419 -5.81 48.26 -12.91
C VAL A 419 -6.34 46.87 -12.52
N LEU A 420 -5.76 45.83 -13.12
CA LEU A 420 -6.09 44.44 -12.81
C LEU A 420 -5.32 43.94 -11.57
N GLY A 421 -5.79 42.82 -11.00
CA GLY A 421 -5.16 42.13 -9.88
C GLY A 421 -5.91 42.25 -8.54
N GLY A 422 -6.93 43.10 -8.48
CA GLY A 422 -7.75 43.30 -7.27
C GLY A 422 -6.91 43.53 -6.01
N MET A 423 -7.22 42.83 -4.92
CA MET A 423 -6.48 42.95 -3.65
C MET A 423 -5.01 42.50 -3.71
N LEU A 424 -4.60 41.69 -4.70
CA LEU A 424 -3.18 41.38 -4.89
C LEU A 424 -2.39 42.62 -5.27
N ARG A 425 -2.96 43.45 -6.16
CA ARG A 425 -2.38 44.71 -6.62
C ARG A 425 -2.56 45.84 -5.61
N LEU A 426 -3.72 45.89 -4.95
CA LEU A 426 -4.17 47.06 -4.19
C LEU A 426 -4.02 46.93 -2.68
N GLY A 427 -3.79 45.74 -2.14
CA GLY A 427 -3.68 45.54 -0.69
C GLY A 427 -2.41 44.86 -0.22
N ILE A 428 -1.65 44.20 -1.10
CA ILE A 428 -0.35 43.62 -0.75
C ILE A 428 0.74 44.62 -1.16
N PRO A 429 1.61 45.08 -0.26
CA PRO A 429 2.67 46.01 -0.60
C PRO A 429 3.69 45.44 -1.60
N ASP A 430 4.27 46.31 -2.42
CA ASP A 430 5.26 45.98 -3.46
C ASP A 430 6.50 45.23 -2.92
N TYR A 431 6.87 45.47 -1.66
CA TYR A 431 8.01 44.81 -1.02
C TYR A 431 7.76 43.32 -0.70
N ARG A 432 6.49 42.87 -0.71
CA ARG A 432 6.09 41.45 -0.60
C ARG A 432 5.70 40.87 -1.93
N LEU A 433 4.95 41.63 -2.74
CA LEU A 433 4.51 41.23 -4.06
C LEU A 433 4.87 42.30 -5.09
N PRO A 434 6.05 42.19 -5.74
CA PRO A 434 6.48 43.17 -6.71
C PRO A 434 5.51 43.30 -7.89
N PRO A 435 5.21 44.52 -8.38
CA PRO A 435 4.30 44.70 -9.50
C PRO A 435 4.64 43.89 -10.73
N ARG A 436 5.94 43.87 -11.09
CA ARG A 436 6.50 43.09 -12.21
C ARG A 436 6.13 41.60 -12.18
N VAL A 437 6.00 41.00 -11.01
CA VAL A 437 5.69 39.56 -10.86
C VAL A 437 4.22 39.33 -11.16
N LEU A 438 3.35 40.15 -10.57
CA LEU A 438 1.91 40.05 -10.79
C LEU A 438 1.53 40.45 -12.23
N ASP A 439 2.16 41.48 -12.80
CA ASP A 439 1.92 41.92 -14.18
C ASP A 439 2.26 40.80 -15.16
N ARG A 440 3.42 40.13 -15.00
CA ARG A 440 3.82 39.00 -15.84
C ARG A 440 2.77 37.87 -15.86
N GLU A 441 2.18 37.55 -14.71
CA GLU A 441 1.17 36.49 -14.62
C GLU A 441 -0.19 36.92 -15.15
N ILE A 442 -0.59 38.18 -14.91
CA ILE A 442 -1.80 38.77 -15.51
C ILE A 442 -1.64 38.80 -17.03
N ASP A 443 -0.50 39.24 -17.55
CA ASP A 443 -0.20 39.31 -18.98
C ASP A 443 -0.25 37.92 -19.63
N HIS A 444 0.21 36.87 -18.94
CA HIS A 444 0.06 35.50 -19.41
C HIS A 444 -1.42 35.09 -19.49
N ILE A 445 -2.23 35.42 -18.49
CA ILE A 445 -3.68 35.13 -18.48
C ILE A 445 -4.38 35.89 -19.61
N ILE A 446 -4.12 37.20 -19.77
CA ILE A 446 -4.68 38.02 -20.86
C ILE A 446 -4.21 37.49 -22.22
N GLY A 447 -2.95 37.06 -22.32
CA GLY A 447 -2.36 36.46 -23.52
C GLY A 447 -3.09 35.21 -24.03
N THR A 448 -3.83 34.50 -23.18
CA THR A 448 -4.68 33.38 -23.61
C THR A 448 -5.91 33.83 -24.44
N GLY A 449 -6.18 35.13 -24.54
CA GLY A 449 -7.33 35.71 -25.24
C GLY A 449 -8.45 36.18 -24.31
N VAL A 450 -8.18 36.35 -23.01
CA VAL A 450 -9.12 36.95 -22.06
C VAL A 450 -9.20 38.45 -22.31
N GLU A 451 -10.39 38.98 -22.53
CA GLU A 451 -10.61 40.43 -22.60
C GLU A 451 -10.74 41.02 -21.20
N ALA A 452 -10.23 42.23 -20.98
CA ALA A 452 -10.36 42.94 -19.71
C ALA A 452 -10.86 44.38 -19.91
N ARG A 453 -11.84 44.79 -19.09
CA ARG A 453 -12.43 46.13 -19.08
C ARG A 453 -12.31 46.71 -17.67
N THR A 454 -11.34 47.59 -17.47
CA THR A 454 -11.13 48.31 -16.20
C THR A 454 -12.06 49.51 -16.06
N GLY A 455 -12.19 50.05 -14.84
CA GLY A 455 -13.09 51.15 -14.53
C GLY A 455 -14.59 50.84 -14.69
N THR A 456 -14.97 49.57 -14.79
CA THR A 456 -16.35 49.12 -15.03
C THR A 456 -16.95 48.52 -13.76
N VAL A 457 -17.94 49.19 -13.17
CA VAL A 457 -18.54 48.79 -11.89
C VAL A 457 -19.81 47.96 -12.12
N PHE A 458 -19.80 46.73 -11.62
CA PHE A 458 -20.98 45.86 -11.64
C PHE A 458 -22.09 46.39 -10.71
N GLY A 459 -23.34 46.36 -11.19
CA GLY A 459 -24.50 46.98 -10.56
C GLY A 459 -24.73 48.45 -10.94
N ARG A 460 -23.78 49.10 -11.62
CA ARG A 460 -23.92 50.47 -12.13
C ARG A 460 -23.71 50.57 -13.64
N ASP A 461 -22.55 50.11 -14.10
CA ASP A 461 -22.11 50.23 -15.49
C ASP A 461 -22.47 48.96 -16.30
N VAL A 462 -22.51 47.80 -15.63
CA VAL A 462 -22.98 46.51 -16.16
C VAL A 462 -23.86 45.79 -15.13
N THR A 463 -24.92 45.12 -15.57
CA THR A 463 -25.84 44.32 -14.73
C THR A 463 -26.01 42.91 -15.32
N LEU A 464 -26.65 41.99 -14.58
CA LEU A 464 -26.93 40.65 -15.11
C LEU A 464 -27.78 40.72 -16.40
N GLU A 465 -28.75 41.64 -16.47
CA GLU A 465 -29.61 41.83 -17.64
C GLU A 465 -28.83 42.40 -18.84
N SER A 466 -27.90 43.32 -18.61
CA SER A 466 -27.07 43.86 -19.70
C SER A 466 -26.12 42.80 -20.22
N LEU A 467 -25.51 41.99 -19.34
CA LEU A 467 -24.62 40.90 -19.73
C LEU A 467 -25.37 39.81 -20.51
N ALA A 468 -26.58 39.43 -20.07
CA ALA A 468 -27.41 38.49 -20.81
C ALA A 468 -27.76 39.01 -22.22
N ARG A 469 -28.06 40.31 -22.34
CA ARG A 469 -28.32 40.97 -23.63
C ARG A 469 -27.10 40.97 -24.57
N ASP A 470 -25.90 41.09 -24.00
CA ASP A 470 -24.63 41.05 -24.74
C ASP A 470 -24.17 39.61 -25.08
N GLY A 471 -25.00 38.62 -24.73
CA GLY A 471 -24.83 37.21 -25.09
C GLY A 471 -23.99 36.40 -24.10
N PHE A 472 -23.72 36.92 -22.90
CA PHE A 472 -23.06 36.15 -21.84
C PHE A 472 -24.02 35.09 -21.29
N GLN A 473 -23.56 33.85 -21.25
CA GLN A 473 -24.37 32.68 -20.86
C GLN A 473 -24.16 32.28 -19.40
N ALA A 474 -23.04 32.69 -18.79
CA ALA A 474 -22.76 32.52 -17.38
C ALA A 474 -21.99 33.72 -16.82
N VAL A 475 -22.10 33.93 -15.51
CA VAL A 475 -21.43 35.02 -14.79
C VAL A 475 -20.73 34.48 -13.55
N PHE A 476 -19.46 34.86 -13.36
CA PHE A 476 -18.71 34.65 -12.13
C PHE A 476 -18.58 35.96 -11.34
N LEU A 477 -18.99 35.96 -10.08
CA LEU A 477 -18.92 37.10 -9.16
C LEU A 477 -17.75 36.92 -8.19
N GLY A 478 -16.68 37.70 -8.40
CA GLY A 478 -15.51 37.76 -7.52
C GLY A 478 -15.05 39.19 -7.21
N PRO A 479 -15.93 40.11 -6.76
CA PRO A 479 -15.57 41.51 -6.51
C PRO A 479 -14.60 41.72 -5.34
N GLY A 480 -14.37 40.72 -4.49
CA GLY A 480 -13.47 40.80 -3.33
C GLY A 480 -14.02 41.63 -2.15
N ALA A 481 -13.23 41.77 -1.08
CA ALA A 481 -13.57 42.54 0.12
C ALA A 481 -12.76 43.86 0.18
N HIS A 482 -13.17 44.85 -0.61
CA HIS A 482 -12.41 46.10 -0.79
C HIS A 482 -12.72 47.21 0.25
N LYS A 483 -13.64 46.97 1.19
CA LYS A 483 -14.06 47.96 2.20
C LYS A 483 -13.52 47.59 3.58
N GLY A 484 -12.81 48.47 4.27
CA GLY A 484 -12.41 48.18 5.65
C GLY A 484 -13.54 48.33 6.66
N MET A 485 -13.41 47.61 7.78
CA MET A 485 -14.37 47.64 8.89
C MET A 485 -14.09 48.81 9.83
N LYS A 486 -15.18 49.45 10.31
CA LYS A 486 -15.11 50.56 11.27
C LYS A 486 -14.89 50.07 12.70
N LEU A 487 -14.05 50.78 13.46
CA LEU A 487 -13.80 50.58 14.89
C LEU A 487 -15.07 50.79 15.74
N ASN A 488 -15.98 51.67 15.28
CA ASN A 488 -17.18 52.09 16.01
C ASN A 488 -16.87 52.75 17.36
N VAL A 489 -15.89 53.66 17.36
CA VAL A 489 -15.50 54.48 18.52
C VAL A 489 -15.78 55.96 18.26
N SER A 490 -15.89 56.77 19.32
CA SER A 490 -16.01 58.22 19.16
C SER A 490 -14.76 58.80 18.49
N GLY A 491 -14.94 59.78 17.60
CA GLY A 491 -13.85 60.44 16.88
C GLY A 491 -13.36 59.72 15.60
N GLU A 492 -14.02 58.66 15.15
CA GLU A 492 -13.61 57.89 13.96
C GLU A 492 -13.68 58.65 12.62
N THR A 493 -14.39 59.77 12.56
CA THR A 493 -14.44 60.67 11.38
C THR A 493 -13.47 61.85 11.46
N THR A 494 -12.55 61.85 12.44
CA THR A 494 -11.58 62.94 12.65
C THR A 494 -10.54 62.98 11.53
N GLU A 495 -10.11 64.18 11.14
CA GLU A 495 -9.01 64.35 10.18
C GLU A 495 -7.73 63.70 10.73
N GLY A 496 -7.19 62.71 10.00
CA GLY A 496 -6.06 61.87 10.44
C GLY A 496 -6.44 60.40 10.67
N VAL A 497 -7.73 60.05 10.66
CA VAL A 497 -8.17 58.63 10.61
C VAL A 497 -8.26 58.18 9.16
N ARG A 498 -7.58 57.07 8.82
CA ARG A 498 -7.60 56.51 7.46
C ARG A 498 -7.72 55.01 7.48
N ASP A 499 -8.65 54.45 6.71
CA ASP A 499 -8.82 53.02 6.58
C ASP A 499 -7.56 52.34 6.01
N ALA A 500 -7.18 51.17 6.53
CA ALA A 500 -5.98 50.46 6.09
C ALA A 500 -6.05 50.03 4.61
N VAL A 501 -7.23 49.63 4.11
CA VAL A 501 -7.38 49.20 2.72
C VAL A 501 -7.23 50.39 1.78
N ASP A 502 -7.82 51.54 2.12
CA ASP A 502 -7.69 52.77 1.34
C ASP A 502 -6.25 53.31 1.38
N PHE A 503 -5.60 53.26 2.53
CA PHE A 503 -4.20 53.63 2.68
C PHE A 503 -3.29 52.78 1.80
N LEU A 504 -3.36 51.45 1.92
CA LEU A 504 -2.54 50.52 1.11
C LEU A 504 -2.82 50.66 -0.38
N ARG A 505 -4.09 50.87 -0.76
CA ARG A 505 -4.47 51.12 -2.16
C ARG A 505 -3.78 52.35 -2.71
N ASP A 506 -3.78 53.46 -1.98
CA ASP A 506 -3.15 54.69 -2.44
C ASP A 506 -1.62 54.58 -2.47
N VAL A 507 -1.01 53.84 -1.54
CA VAL A 507 0.43 53.49 -1.59
C VAL A 507 0.75 52.74 -2.88
N ASN A 508 0.05 51.65 -3.17
CA ASN A 508 0.33 50.79 -4.32
C ASN A 508 -0.02 51.46 -5.67
N LEU A 509 -0.94 52.43 -5.69
CA LEU A 509 -1.24 53.23 -6.87
C LEU A 509 -0.29 54.44 -7.05
N GLY A 510 0.71 54.59 -6.19
CA GLY A 510 1.66 55.71 -6.23
C GLY A 510 1.02 57.07 -5.95
N ARG A 511 -0.14 57.09 -5.28
CA ARG A 511 -0.83 58.32 -4.90
C ARG A 511 -0.24 58.87 -3.59
N PRO A 512 -0.38 60.17 -3.30
CA PRO A 512 0.05 60.73 -2.02
C PRO A 512 -0.60 60.00 -0.84
N ALA A 513 0.19 59.17 -0.15
CA ALA A 513 -0.28 58.32 0.94
C ALA A 513 0.36 58.66 2.29
N GLY A 514 1.15 59.73 2.38
CA GLY A 514 1.82 60.15 3.62
C GLY A 514 0.86 60.22 4.80
N LEU A 515 1.24 59.57 5.89
CA LEU A 515 0.57 59.68 7.19
C LEU A 515 1.35 60.71 8.05
N GLY A 516 0.79 61.08 9.20
CA GLY A 516 1.48 61.96 10.15
C GLY A 516 2.79 61.34 10.68
N ASN A 517 3.52 62.09 11.52
CA ASN A 517 4.80 61.62 12.07
C ASN A 517 4.63 60.41 12.99
N ARG A 518 3.56 60.37 13.79
CA ARG A 518 3.23 59.25 14.70
C ARG A 518 1.93 58.58 14.28
N VAL A 519 1.97 57.29 13.97
CA VAL A 519 0.83 56.54 13.44
C VAL A 519 0.47 55.39 14.38
N ALA A 520 -0.79 55.30 14.78
CA ALA A 520 -1.32 54.13 15.49
C ALA A 520 -2.11 53.22 14.54
N VAL A 521 -1.66 51.99 14.33
CA VAL A 521 -2.36 50.98 13.52
C VAL A 521 -3.13 50.05 14.44
N VAL A 522 -4.44 49.91 14.25
CA VAL A 522 -5.30 49.08 15.10
C VAL A 522 -5.62 47.77 14.40
N GLY A 523 -5.03 46.67 14.85
CA GLY A 523 -5.25 45.35 14.26
C GLY A 523 -4.07 44.40 14.49
N GLY A 524 -4.25 43.13 14.15
CA GLY A 524 -3.18 42.11 14.29
C GLY A 524 -3.05 41.17 13.10
N GLY A 525 -3.86 41.35 12.04
CA GLY A 525 -3.79 40.53 10.83
C GLY A 525 -2.76 41.06 9.83
N ASN A 526 -2.57 40.33 8.72
CA ASN A 526 -1.59 40.71 7.69
C ASN A 526 -1.80 42.14 7.15
N VAL A 527 -3.06 42.55 6.90
CA VAL A 527 -3.37 43.94 6.47
C VAL A 527 -2.88 44.98 7.48
N ALA A 528 -2.95 44.70 8.78
CA ALA A 528 -2.46 45.61 9.80
C ALA A 528 -0.93 45.73 9.76
N LEU A 529 -0.22 44.63 9.57
CA LEU A 529 1.25 44.66 9.47
C LEU A 529 1.72 45.26 8.15
N ASP A 530 1.04 44.97 7.04
CA ASP A 530 1.30 45.59 5.75
C ASP A 530 1.12 47.11 5.85
N ALA A 531 0.03 47.58 6.46
CA ALA A 531 -0.18 49.02 6.70
C ALA A 531 0.88 49.62 7.63
N ALA A 532 1.25 48.92 8.71
CA ALA A 532 2.25 49.41 9.65
C ALA A 532 3.64 49.54 9.02
N ARG A 533 4.08 48.51 8.29
CA ARG A 533 5.37 48.49 7.59
C ARG A 533 5.42 49.48 6.44
N SER A 534 4.33 49.61 5.65
CA SER A 534 4.24 50.66 4.63
C SER A 534 4.27 52.07 5.24
N ALA A 535 3.58 52.33 6.34
CA ALA A 535 3.65 53.62 7.04
C ALA A 535 5.06 53.91 7.57
N ARG A 536 5.74 52.89 8.11
CA ARG A 536 7.13 52.99 8.58
C ARG A 536 8.08 53.35 7.44
N ARG A 537 7.92 52.71 6.28
CA ARG A 537 8.72 52.96 5.07
C ARG A 537 8.47 54.33 4.45
N LEU A 538 7.29 54.93 4.67
CA LEU A 538 6.99 56.31 4.28
C LEU A 538 7.53 57.36 5.28
N GLY A 539 8.19 56.95 6.36
CA GLY A 539 8.90 57.82 7.30
C GLY A 539 8.22 58.02 8.65
N SER A 540 7.07 57.39 8.90
CA SER A 540 6.38 57.51 10.19
C SER A 540 7.04 56.68 11.31
N GLN A 541 6.88 57.12 12.55
CA GLN A 541 6.98 56.27 13.73
C GLN A 541 5.64 55.56 13.92
N VAL A 542 5.66 54.23 14.05
CA VAL A 542 4.44 53.41 13.99
C VAL A 542 4.29 52.58 15.26
N THR A 543 3.08 52.58 15.81
CA THR A 543 2.68 51.72 16.92
C THR A 543 1.50 50.84 16.51
N VAL A 544 1.65 49.52 16.59
CA VAL A 544 0.58 48.54 16.37
C VAL A 544 -0.13 48.27 17.69
N VAL A 545 -1.45 48.48 17.71
CA VAL A 545 -2.31 48.26 18.88
C VAL A 545 -3.13 47.00 18.65
N TYR A 546 -2.93 45.99 19.51
CA TYR A 546 -3.63 44.72 19.40
C TYR A 546 -4.30 44.32 20.71
N ARG A 547 -5.54 43.84 20.60
CA ARG A 547 -6.39 43.52 21.75
C ARG A 547 -5.97 42.27 22.53
N ARG A 548 -5.05 41.44 22.01
CA ARG A 548 -4.54 40.22 22.67
C ARG A 548 -3.01 40.26 22.78
N THR A 549 -2.37 39.14 23.11
CA THR A 549 -0.91 39.01 23.14
C THR A 549 -0.36 38.67 21.76
N GLU A 550 0.97 38.68 21.64
CA GLU A 550 1.69 38.32 20.42
C GLU A 550 1.35 36.90 19.94
N ALA A 551 1.19 35.95 20.87
CA ALA A 551 0.88 34.55 20.55
C ALA A 551 -0.47 34.35 19.84
N GLU A 552 -1.39 35.32 19.93
CA GLU A 552 -2.67 35.29 19.24
C GLU A 552 -2.73 36.19 18.00
N LEU A 553 -1.61 36.75 17.52
CA LEU A 553 -1.59 37.53 16.28
C LEU A 553 -1.98 36.64 15.08
N PRO A 554 -2.98 37.06 14.28
CA PRO A 554 -3.33 36.33 13.05
C PRO A 554 -2.34 36.51 11.89
N ALA A 555 -1.47 37.54 11.94
CA ALA A 555 -0.47 37.79 10.91
C ALA A 555 0.59 36.68 10.86
N TYR A 556 1.26 36.55 9.72
CA TYR A 556 2.32 35.56 9.55
C TYR A 556 3.52 35.88 10.45
N PRO A 557 4.14 34.88 11.11
CA PRO A 557 5.27 35.11 12.02
C PRO A 557 6.42 35.90 11.40
N GLU A 558 6.72 35.66 10.12
CA GLU A 558 7.75 36.39 9.37
C GLU A 558 7.44 37.89 9.20
N GLU A 559 6.16 38.25 9.09
CA GLU A 559 5.71 39.64 8.97
C GLU A 559 5.76 40.35 10.33
N VAL A 560 5.44 39.64 11.42
CA VAL A 560 5.56 40.15 12.80
C VAL A 560 7.02 40.44 13.12
N ALA A 561 7.92 39.48 12.83
CA ALA A 561 9.36 39.64 13.02
C ALA A 561 9.91 40.80 12.17
N GLY A 562 9.53 40.86 10.89
CA GLY A 562 9.93 41.94 9.99
C GLY A 562 9.48 43.32 10.45
N ALA A 563 8.29 43.44 11.04
CA ALA A 563 7.81 44.69 11.64
C ALA A 563 8.66 45.12 12.84
N GLY A 564 9.02 44.18 13.73
CA GLY A 564 9.91 44.43 14.86
C GLY A 564 11.31 44.87 14.43
N GLU A 565 11.90 44.19 13.43
CA GLU A 565 13.20 44.53 12.84
C GLU A 565 13.24 45.93 12.21
N GLU A 566 12.11 46.41 11.66
CA GLU A 566 11.96 47.75 11.08
C GLU A 566 11.70 48.85 12.14
N GLY A 567 11.65 48.48 13.42
CA GLY A 567 11.49 49.39 14.56
C GLY A 567 10.04 49.84 14.78
N ILE A 568 9.07 48.95 14.55
CA ILE A 568 7.64 49.19 14.84
C ILE A 568 7.32 48.75 16.27
N ASP A 569 6.70 49.64 17.04
CA ASP A 569 6.33 49.37 18.43
C ASP A 569 5.02 48.57 18.51
N PHE A 570 4.91 47.62 19.45
CA PHE A 570 3.67 46.88 19.70
C PHE A 570 3.09 47.19 21.08
N VAL A 571 1.80 47.53 21.10
CA VAL A 571 1.00 47.66 22.33
C VAL A 571 -0.03 46.54 22.35
N PHE A 572 0.35 45.44 23.00
CA PHE A 572 -0.52 44.30 23.24
C PHE A 572 -1.52 44.56 24.37
N LEU A 573 -2.54 43.70 24.42
CA LEU A 573 -3.58 43.75 25.45
C LEU A 573 -4.23 45.14 25.56
N ALA A 574 -4.53 45.76 24.41
CA ALA A 574 -5.14 47.08 24.35
C ALA A 574 -6.29 47.12 23.33
N THR A 575 -7.44 47.63 23.77
CA THR A 575 -8.62 47.88 22.91
C THR A 575 -8.84 49.39 22.79
N PRO A 576 -8.93 49.97 21.58
CA PRO A 576 -9.27 51.38 21.42
C PRO A 576 -10.72 51.63 21.83
N ILE A 577 -10.96 52.73 22.55
CA ILE A 577 -12.29 53.15 23.01
C ILE A 577 -12.70 54.53 22.51
N GLU A 578 -11.72 55.39 22.16
CA GLU A 578 -11.96 56.76 21.71
C GLU A 578 -10.74 57.30 20.94
N ILE A 579 -11.00 58.05 19.86
CA ILE A 579 -9.98 58.81 19.13
C ILE A 579 -9.99 60.24 19.65
N VAL A 580 -8.89 60.66 20.26
CA VAL A 580 -8.73 61.99 20.87
C VAL A 580 -8.37 63.00 19.79
N ALA A 581 -9.19 64.04 19.67
CA ALA A 581 -9.01 65.10 18.69
C ALA A 581 -8.64 66.43 19.34
N GLU A 582 -7.63 67.11 18.81
CA GLU A 582 -7.30 68.51 19.13
C GLU A 582 -7.40 69.35 17.85
N ASN A 583 -8.13 70.47 17.91
CA ASN A 583 -8.36 71.35 16.75
C ASN A 583 -8.92 70.62 15.50
N GLY A 584 -9.72 69.56 15.69
CA GLY A 584 -10.32 68.78 14.61
C GLY A 584 -9.40 67.74 13.97
N ARG A 585 -8.17 67.55 14.49
CA ARG A 585 -7.19 66.55 14.03
C ARG A 585 -6.89 65.54 15.12
N VAL A 586 -6.49 64.33 14.71
CA VAL A 586 -6.05 63.27 15.63
C VAL A 586 -4.85 63.75 16.44
N ALA A 587 -4.93 63.63 17.77
CA ALA A 587 -3.83 63.91 18.71
C ALA A 587 -3.46 62.70 19.58
N GLY A 588 -4.32 61.68 19.64
CA GLY A 588 -4.03 60.42 20.29
C GLY A 588 -5.13 59.37 20.15
N LEU A 589 -4.80 58.14 20.50
CA LEU A 589 -5.72 57.00 20.57
C LEU A 589 -5.88 56.58 22.02
N LYS A 590 -7.09 56.75 22.58
CA LYS A 590 -7.40 56.30 23.94
C LYS A 590 -7.77 54.83 23.91
N CYS A 591 -7.05 54.05 24.69
CA CYS A 591 -7.17 52.61 24.79
C CYS A 591 -7.49 52.19 26.22
N LEU A 592 -8.04 50.99 26.35
CA LEU A 592 -8.31 50.31 27.61
C LEU A 592 -7.51 49.00 27.65
N ARG A 593 -6.92 48.64 28.80
CA ARG A 593 -6.14 47.41 28.95
C ARG A 593 -7.05 46.19 28.95
N ASN A 594 -6.55 45.08 28.40
CA ASN A 594 -7.22 43.79 28.43
C ASN A 594 -6.42 42.76 29.24
N GLU A 595 -7.11 41.73 29.72
CA GLU A 595 -6.54 40.46 30.14
C GLU A 595 -7.05 39.32 29.24
N LEU A 596 -6.37 38.17 29.25
CA LEU A 596 -6.80 37.00 28.47
C LEU A 596 -7.81 36.15 29.25
N GLY A 597 -9.06 36.18 28.82
CA GLY A 597 -10.09 35.23 29.26
C GLY A 597 -9.97 33.86 28.58
N ASP A 598 -11.06 33.11 28.62
CA ASP A 598 -11.11 31.74 28.10
C ASP A 598 -10.88 31.65 26.58
N PRO A 599 -10.31 30.53 26.08
CA PRO A 599 -10.22 30.24 24.66
C PRO A 599 -11.60 30.28 23.97
N GLY A 600 -11.68 30.95 22.82
CA GLY A 600 -12.84 30.91 21.95
C GLY A 600 -12.94 29.59 21.14
N ALA A 601 -13.98 29.47 20.31
CA ALA A 601 -14.19 28.32 19.44
C ALA A 601 -13.10 28.15 18.36
N ASP A 602 -12.35 29.22 18.08
CA ASP A 602 -11.19 29.24 17.19
C ASP A 602 -9.86 29.00 17.92
N GLY A 603 -9.91 28.60 19.20
CA GLY A 603 -8.76 28.37 20.07
C GLY A 603 -8.10 29.64 20.61
N ARG A 604 -8.44 30.83 20.10
CA ARG A 604 -7.84 32.10 20.53
C ARG A 604 -8.51 32.61 21.79
N ARG A 605 -7.73 33.01 22.79
CA ARG A 605 -8.26 33.56 24.06
C ARG A 605 -9.03 34.86 23.83
N ARG A 606 -10.17 35.00 24.51
CA ARG A 606 -11.00 36.21 24.42
C ARG A 606 -10.33 37.33 25.22
N PRO A 607 -10.19 38.54 24.66
CA PRO A 607 -9.69 39.66 25.44
C PRO A 607 -10.82 40.23 26.30
N VAL A 608 -10.55 40.36 27.60
CA VAL A 608 -11.48 40.85 28.62
C VAL A 608 -11.01 42.24 29.06
N PRO A 609 -11.84 43.29 28.91
CA PRO A 609 -11.56 44.63 29.40
C PRO A 609 -11.22 44.67 30.90
N VAL A 610 -10.13 45.34 31.28
CA VAL A 610 -9.80 45.67 32.67
C VAL A 610 -10.42 47.02 33.01
N ALA A 611 -11.30 47.07 34.00
CA ALA A 611 -11.95 48.31 34.43
C ALA A 611 -10.93 49.36 34.92
N ASP A 612 -11.23 50.64 34.71
CA ASP A 612 -10.44 51.80 35.15
C ASP A 612 -8.95 51.79 34.70
N SER A 613 -8.69 51.25 33.51
CA SER A 613 -7.34 51.04 32.97
C SER A 613 -7.03 51.86 31.71
N GLU A 614 -7.76 52.96 31.50
CA GLU A 614 -7.62 53.80 30.31
C GLU A 614 -6.26 54.49 30.23
N PHE A 615 -5.69 54.54 29.03
CA PHE A 615 -4.47 55.28 28.72
C PHE A 615 -4.51 55.83 27.29
N VAL A 616 -3.72 56.86 27.01
CA VAL A 616 -3.67 57.50 25.69
C VAL A 616 -2.33 57.19 25.02
N ILE A 617 -2.38 56.73 23.78
CA ILE A 617 -1.22 56.58 22.89
C ILE A 617 -1.15 57.84 22.03
N PRO A 618 -0.15 58.73 22.19
CA PRO A 618 -0.02 59.93 21.37
C PRO A 618 0.25 59.59 19.90
N CYS A 619 -0.61 60.06 19.00
CA CYS A 619 -0.46 59.84 17.56
C CYS A 619 -1.13 60.98 16.77
N ASP A 620 -0.67 61.18 15.55
CA ASP A 620 -1.17 62.21 14.63
C ASP A 620 -2.06 61.58 13.54
N ALA A 621 -2.08 60.25 13.44
CA ALA A 621 -2.97 59.48 12.58
C ALA A 621 -3.33 58.12 13.20
N VAL A 622 -4.52 57.63 12.89
CA VAL A 622 -5.01 56.29 13.27
C VAL A 622 -5.40 55.51 12.02
N VAL A 623 -4.93 54.27 11.92
CA VAL A 623 -5.21 53.37 10.80
C VAL A 623 -5.97 52.14 11.30
N PRO A 624 -7.31 52.12 11.18
CA PRO A 624 -8.11 50.93 11.46
C PRO A 624 -7.79 49.79 10.47
N ALA A 625 -7.42 48.62 11.00
CA ALA A 625 -7.09 47.41 10.26
C ALA A 625 -7.72 46.16 10.91
N ILE A 626 -9.00 46.27 11.32
CA ILE A 626 -9.70 45.25 12.13
C ILE A 626 -10.53 44.25 11.30
N GLY A 627 -10.50 44.35 9.97
CA GLY A 627 -11.19 43.45 9.06
C GLY A 627 -11.61 44.16 7.77
N GLN A 628 -12.11 43.39 6.82
CA GLN A 628 -12.63 43.89 5.55
C GLN A 628 -14.03 43.30 5.29
N ALA A 629 -14.81 44.02 4.50
CA ALA A 629 -16.17 43.68 4.12
C ALA A 629 -16.31 43.73 2.60
N VAL A 630 -17.25 42.93 2.10
CA VAL A 630 -17.64 42.91 0.69
C VAL A 630 -18.52 44.13 0.43
N ASP A 631 -18.26 44.83 -0.68
CA ASP A 631 -19.08 45.95 -1.13
C ASP A 631 -19.97 45.49 -2.29
N ALA A 632 -21.13 44.92 -1.95
CA ALA A 632 -22.10 44.38 -2.90
C ALA A 632 -23.52 44.93 -2.65
N PRO A 633 -23.73 46.26 -2.67
CA PRO A 633 -25.05 46.85 -2.41
C PRO A 633 -26.10 46.37 -3.44
N TRP A 634 -25.68 46.08 -4.67
CA TRP A 634 -26.50 45.57 -5.76
C TRP A 634 -27.07 44.17 -5.51
N ALA A 635 -26.50 43.39 -4.58
CA ALA A 635 -27.02 42.04 -4.28
C ALA A 635 -28.39 42.10 -3.59
N ALA A 636 -28.67 43.18 -2.83
CA ALA A 636 -29.95 43.36 -2.15
C ALA A 636 -31.11 43.62 -3.11
N ASP A 637 -30.82 44.12 -4.32
CA ASP A 637 -31.80 44.48 -5.34
C ASP A 637 -32.02 43.37 -6.39
N MET A 638 -31.39 42.19 -6.23
CA MET A 638 -31.42 41.09 -7.20
C MET A 638 -32.03 39.80 -6.61
N ASP A 639 -33.21 39.41 -7.10
CA ASP A 639 -33.87 38.15 -6.74
C ASP A 639 -32.98 36.94 -7.10
N GLY A 640 -32.60 36.14 -6.09
CA GLY A 640 -31.77 34.94 -6.26
C GLY A 640 -30.31 35.07 -5.79
N LEU A 641 -29.86 36.27 -5.41
CA LEU A 641 -28.56 36.50 -4.77
C LEU A 641 -28.75 36.85 -3.29
N ALA A 642 -28.62 35.85 -2.42
CA ALA A 642 -28.74 36.05 -0.98
C ALA A 642 -27.41 36.45 -0.34
N LEU A 643 -27.47 37.37 0.63
CA LEU A 643 -26.33 37.72 1.49
C LEU A 643 -26.42 37.03 2.85
N SER A 644 -25.26 36.61 3.36
CA SER A 644 -25.11 36.06 4.71
C SER A 644 -25.24 37.14 5.77
N THR A 645 -25.31 36.74 7.05
CA THR A 645 -25.26 37.68 8.19
C THR A 645 -23.94 38.47 8.25
N ARG A 646 -22.90 38.02 7.54
CA ARG A 646 -21.61 38.72 7.39
C ARG A 646 -21.54 39.58 6.13
N GLN A 647 -22.66 39.78 5.44
CA GLN A 647 -22.73 40.54 4.17
C GLN A 647 -21.85 39.94 3.07
N THR A 648 -21.75 38.61 3.00
CA THR A 648 -21.07 37.86 1.91
C THR A 648 -22.09 37.11 1.06
N LEU A 649 -21.77 36.82 -0.21
CA LEU A 649 -22.64 36.07 -1.12
C LEU A 649 -22.81 34.62 -0.65
N ILE A 650 -24.05 34.12 -0.65
CA ILE A 650 -24.37 32.72 -0.35
C ILE A 650 -24.29 31.88 -1.62
N VAL A 651 -23.55 30.78 -1.56
CA VAL A 651 -23.40 29.78 -2.63
C VAL A 651 -23.50 28.37 -2.07
N ASP A 652 -23.72 27.38 -2.94
CA ASP A 652 -23.43 25.98 -2.62
C ASP A 652 -21.89 25.81 -2.49
N PRO A 653 -21.37 25.42 -1.31
CA PRO A 653 -19.93 25.34 -1.08
C PRO A 653 -19.22 24.25 -1.90
N ALA A 654 -19.93 23.28 -2.48
CA ALA A 654 -19.34 22.25 -3.32
C ALA A 654 -19.21 22.69 -4.79
N THR A 655 -20.12 23.55 -5.27
CA THR A 655 -20.19 23.94 -6.70
C THR A 655 -19.87 25.40 -6.96
N MET A 656 -19.87 26.25 -5.92
CA MET A 656 -19.79 27.72 -6.00
C MET A 656 -20.99 28.39 -6.69
N GLN A 657 -22.07 27.65 -6.95
CA GLN A 657 -23.27 28.17 -7.60
C GLN A 657 -24.11 28.99 -6.61
N THR A 658 -24.63 30.13 -7.06
CA THR A 658 -25.59 30.94 -6.28
C THR A 658 -27.01 30.38 -6.39
N GLY A 659 -28.02 31.10 -5.87
CA GLY A 659 -29.43 30.76 -6.13
C GLY A 659 -29.85 30.89 -7.60
N LEU A 660 -29.05 31.59 -8.43
CA LEU A 660 -29.25 31.71 -9.86
C LEU A 660 -28.42 30.65 -10.62
N PRO A 661 -29.05 29.80 -11.46
CA PRO A 661 -28.34 28.67 -12.09
C PRO A 661 -27.12 29.04 -12.95
N HIS A 662 -27.15 30.22 -13.58
CA HIS A 662 -26.11 30.72 -14.48
C HIS A 662 -25.12 31.66 -13.79
N VAL A 663 -25.21 31.85 -12.47
CA VAL A 663 -24.35 32.75 -11.69
C VAL A 663 -23.63 31.99 -10.58
N PHE A 664 -22.31 32.14 -10.57
CA PHE A 664 -21.40 31.53 -9.61
C PHE A 664 -20.63 32.63 -8.88
N ALA A 665 -20.17 32.37 -7.65
CA ALA A 665 -19.39 33.35 -6.90
C ALA A 665 -18.26 32.69 -6.12
N GLY A 666 -17.15 33.40 -5.91
CA GLY A 666 -15.98 32.86 -5.22
C GLY A 666 -15.02 33.91 -4.67
N GLY A 667 -14.02 33.44 -3.93
CA GLY A 667 -13.08 34.28 -3.20
C GLY A 667 -13.72 35.02 -2.03
N ASP A 668 -13.13 36.15 -1.65
CA ASP A 668 -13.54 36.91 -0.46
C ASP A 668 -15.01 37.38 -0.51
N ALA A 669 -15.60 37.47 -1.71
CA ALA A 669 -17.01 37.79 -1.89
C ALA A 669 -17.94 36.76 -1.22
N VAL A 670 -17.49 35.51 -1.06
CA VAL A 670 -18.24 34.41 -0.45
C VAL A 670 -17.73 34.10 0.95
N SER A 671 -16.41 33.91 1.10
CA SER A 671 -15.80 33.50 2.36
C SER A 671 -15.63 34.64 3.38
N GLY A 672 -15.69 35.88 2.93
CA GLY A 672 -15.00 36.99 3.60
C GLY A 672 -13.49 36.90 3.38
N PRO A 673 -12.70 37.83 3.95
CA PRO A 673 -11.25 37.90 3.75
C PRO A 673 -10.58 36.56 4.04
N ALA A 674 -10.08 35.92 3.00
CA ALA A 674 -9.45 34.61 3.02
C ALA A 674 -8.02 34.69 2.49
N THR A 675 -7.34 33.55 2.43
CA THR A 675 -5.98 33.48 1.89
C THR A 675 -6.03 33.44 0.35
N VAL A 676 -4.98 33.93 -0.31
CA VAL A 676 -4.93 33.97 -1.79
C VAL A 676 -5.17 32.59 -2.41
N ILE A 677 -4.61 31.54 -1.81
CA ILE A 677 -4.75 30.16 -2.31
C ILE A 677 -6.20 29.64 -2.18
N GLU A 678 -6.96 30.07 -1.17
CA GLU A 678 -8.38 29.73 -1.04
C GLU A 678 -9.23 30.46 -2.07
N ALA A 679 -8.91 31.71 -2.37
CA ALA A 679 -9.59 32.46 -3.44
C ALA A 679 -9.33 31.85 -4.82
N VAL A 680 -8.08 31.45 -5.10
CA VAL A 680 -7.72 30.71 -6.33
C VAL A 680 -8.47 29.38 -6.40
N ALA A 681 -8.52 28.61 -5.31
CA ALA A 681 -9.27 27.36 -5.25
C ALA A 681 -10.77 27.53 -5.54
N ALA A 682 -11.38 28.59 -5.00
CA ALA A 682 -12.78 28.92 -5.26
C ALA A 682 -13.00 29.30 -6.74
N GLY A 683 -12.12 30.09 -7.33
CA GLY A 683 -12.16 30.46 -8.75
C GLY A 683 -12.06 29.24 -9.67
N ALA A 684 -11.11 28.32 -9.41
CA ALA A 684 -10.94 27.10 -10.18
C ALA A 684 -12.16 26.16 -10.07
N ARG A 685 -12.72 26.02 -8.87
CA ARG A 685 -13.94 25.23 -8.62
C ARG A 685 -15.16 25.81 -9.35
N ALA A 686 -15.29 27.13 -9.35
CA ALA A 686 -16.36 27.81 -10.07
C ALA A 686 -16.20 27.65 -11.59
N ALA A 687 -15.01 27.86 -12.14
CA ALA A 687 -14.74 27.68 -13.58
C ALA A 687 -15.18 26.31 -14.09
N ARG A 688 -14.80 25.24 -13.39
CA ARG A 688 -15.19 23.88 -13.74
C ARG A 688 -16.70 23.68 -13.70
N ASN A 689 -17.38 24.20 -12.68
CA ASN A 689 -18.83 24.05 -12.59
C ASN A 689 -19.60 24.94 -13.58
N ILE A 690 -19.05 26.09 -13.97
CA ILE A 690 -19.56 26.92 -15.06
C ILE A 690 -19.46 26.16 -16.39
N GLU A 691 -18.32 25.54 -16.68
CA GLU A 691 -18.15 24.69 -17.88
C GLU A 691 -19.21 23.58 -17.93
N ARG A 692 -19.35 22.80 -16.84
CA ARG A 692 -20.36 21.74 -16.75
C ARG A 692 -21.78 22.28 -16.92
N HIS A 693 -22.09 23.44 -16.32
CA HIS A 693 -23.37 24.11 -16.50
C HIS A 693 -23.65 24.45 -17.97
N LEU A 694 -22.67 25.05 -18.65
CA LEU A 694 -22.78 25.43 -20.07
C LEU A 694 -22.90 24.22 -20.99
N GLU A 695 -22.35 23.08 -20.61
CA GLU A 695 -22.47 21.81 -21.33
C GLU A 695 -23.76 21.03 -21.02
N GLY A 696 -24.58 21.49 -20.06
CA GLY A 696 -25.76 20.76 -19.61
C GLY A 696 -25.43 19.49 -18.82
N GLN A 697 -24.21 19.38 -18.31
CA GLN A 697 -23.81 18.29 -17.42
C GLN A 697 -24.26 18.57 -15.97
N PRO A 698 -24.50 17.53 -15.15
CA PRO A 698 -24.69 17.70 -13.72
C PRO A 698 -23.51 18.46 -13.10
N LEU A 699 -23.76 19.35 -12.15
CA LEU A 699 -22.68 20.03 -11.44
C LEU A 699 -21.83 19.04 -10.64
N GLU A 700 -20.52 19.26 -10.63
CA GLU A 700 -19.61 18.45 -9.83
C GLU A 700 -19.70 18.89 -8.38
N ARG A 701 -20.35 18.09 -7.55
CA ARG A 701 -20.26 18.23 -6.09
C ARG A 701 -18.96 17.59 -5.65
N LEU A 702 -17.86 18.34 -5.74
CA LEU A 702 -16.59 17.89 -5.18
C LEU A 702 -16.80 17.71 -3.67
N GLU A 703 -16.89 16.46 -3.22
CA GLU A 703 -16.68 16.16 -1.82
C GLU A 703 -15.29 16.70 -1.51
N ILE A 704 -15.21 17.70 -0.63
CA ILE A 704 -13.94 18.00 0.04
C ILE A 704 -13.65 16.68 0.75
N GLU A 705 -12.74 15.85 0.20
CA GLU A 705 -12.39 14.58 0.82
C GLU A 705 -12.26 14.84 2.31
N PRO A 706 -13.03 14.14 3.16
CA PRO A 706 -12.97 14.39 4.58
C PRO A 706 -11.49 14.35 4.97
N ARG A 707 -11.06 15.35 5.74
CA ARG A 707 -9.74 15.39 6.39
C ARG A 707 -9.70 14.24 7.40
N GLY A 708 -9.72 13.01 6.89
CA GLY A 708 -9.65 11.80 7.68
C GLY A 708 -8.31 11.75 8.40
N PRO A 709 -8.19 10.93 9.44
CA PRO A 709 -6.93 10.78 10.16
C PRO A 709 -5.83 10.37 9.18
N ALA A 710 -4.67 11.01 9.27
CA ALA A 710 -3.48 10.65 8.48
C ALA A 710 -3.12 9.15 8.62
N GLU A 711 -3.50 8.54 9.74
CA GLU A 711 -3.23 7.16 10.15
C GLU A 711 -3.87 6.09 9.26
N THR A 712 -4.90 6.41 8.47
CA THR A 712 -5.57 5.43 7.58
C THR A 712 -5.06 5.48 6.13
N ARG A 713 -4.08 6.33 5.82
CA ARG A 713 -3.56 6.52 4.46
C ARG A 713 -2.35 5.63 4.20
N ASN A 714 -2.29 5.07 2.99
CA ASN A 714 -1.15 4.27 2.53
C ASN A 714 -0.10 5.20 1.93
N TRP A 715 0.86 5.65 2.74
CA TRP A 715 2.02 6.43 2.29
C TRP A 715 3.31 5.62 2.45
N GLN A 716 4.38 6.06 1.80
CA GLN A 716 5.71 5.45 2.00
C GLN A 716 6.15 5.60 3.47
N PRO A 717 6.75 4.55 4.07
CA PRO A 717 7.32 4.63 5.40
C PRO A 717 8.52 5.59 5.41
N ILE A 718 8.76 6.25 6.55
CA ILE A 718 9.97 7.07 6.74
C ILE A 718 11.12 6.12 7.11
N PRO A 719 12.27 6.16 6.40
CA PRO A 719 13.42 5.33 6.77
C PRO A 719 13.95 5.67 8.17
N ASP A 720 14.26 4.66 8.99
CA ASP A 720 14.72 4.84 10.38
C ASP A 720 16.05 5.60 10.49
N ALA A 721 16.90 5.52 9.47
CA ALA A 721 18.25 6.10 9.44
C ALA A 721 18.38 7.30 8.49
N LEU A 722 17.30 8.08 8.29
CA LEU A 722 17.37 9.27 7.45
C LEU A 722 18.17 10.39 8.15
N PRO A 723 19.21 10.97 7.52
CA PRO A 723 19.97 12.04 8.13
C PRO A 723 19.15 13.33 8.25
N GLU A 724 19.28 14.01 9.39
CA GLU A 724 18.79 15.37 9.55
C GLU A 724 19.52 16.30 8.58
N ALA A 725 18.76 17.21 7.95
CA ALA A 725 19.29 18.20 7.03
C ALA A 725 18.72 19.59 7.35
N PHE A 726 19.55 20.61 7.19
CA PHE A 726 19.17 21.99 7.44
C PHE A 726 18.22 22.50 6.36
N ARG A 727 17.14 23.18 6.78
CA ARG A 727 16.27 23.94 5.89
C ARG A 727 16.95 25.27 5.58
N PRO A 728 17.20 25.64 4.31
CA PRO A 728 17.81 26.92 3.99
C PRO A 728 16.92 28.07 4.47
N GLU A 729 17.55 29.10 5.02
CA GLU A 729 16.86 30.31 5.45
C GLU A 729 16.61 31.24 4.26
N GLU A 730 15.41 31.82 4.20
CA GLU A 730 15.05 32.80 3.17
C GLU A 730 15.92 34.05 3.34
N ARG A 731 16.67 34.42 2.30
CA ARG A 731 17.51 35.61 2.30
C ARG A 731 16.65 36.86 2.31
N ARG A 732 16.95 37.78 3.23
CA ARG A 732 16.22 39.04 3.39
C ARG A 732 17.16 40.24 3.29
N LEU A 733 16.66 41.35 2.75
CA LEU A 733 17.37 42.63 2.79
C LEU A 733 17.63 43.07 4.23
N GLU A 734 18.69 43.83 4.48
CA GLU A 734 18.98 44.39 5.81
C GLU A 734 17.88 45.40 6.23
N PRO A 735 17.47 45.47 7.51
CA PRO A 735 16.42 46.39 7.96
C PRO A 735 16.70 47.86 7.61
N SER A 736 17.96 48.28 7.57
CA SER A 736 18.37 49.63 7.16
C SER A 736 18.08 49.97 5.70
N ILE A 737 18.03 48.95 4.82
CA ILE A 737 17.65 49.08 3.41
C ILE A 737 16.13 49.01 3.28
N ARG A 738 15.46 48.18 4.10
CA ARG A 738 14.00 48.05 4.10
C ARG A 738 13.29 49.36 4.46
N VAL A 739 13.78 50.07 5.48
CA VAL A 739 13.21 51.35 5.92
C VAL A 739 13.47 52.43 4.87
N GLY A 740 12.42 52.98 4.28
CA GLY A 740 12.53 53.99 3.22
C GLY A 740 12.54 53.43 1.79
N SER A 741 12.46 52.12 1.62
CA SER A 741 12.42 51.44 0.33
C SER A 741 11.18 50.54 0.22
N PHE A 742 10.72 50.30 -1.00
CA PHE A 742 9.72 49.28 -1.33
C PHE A 742 10.32 48.12 -2.13
N GLU A 743 11.65 47.98 -2.13
CA GLU A 743 12.33 46.81 -2.69
C GLU A 743 11.84 45.51 -2.04
N GLU A 744 11.80 44.46 -2.87
CA GLU A 744 11.38 43.11 -2.48
C GLU A 744 12.26 42.60 -1.33
N VAL A 745 11.65 42.29 -0.18
CA VAL A 745 12.40 41.98 1.05
C VAL A 745 13.09 40.63 0.96
N GLU A 746 12.34 39.61 0.57
CA GLU A 746 12.80 38.24 0.43
C GLU A 746 13.42 38.09 -0.97
N THR A 747 14.61 37.50 -1.14
CA THR A 747 15.30 37.41 -2.45
C THR A 747 15.30 36.01 -3.08
N GLY A 748 14.71 35.01 -2.42
CA GLY A 748 14.59 33.64 -2.86
C GLY A 748 15.85 32.79 -2.68
N LEU A 749 15.72 31.50 -2.96
CA LEU A 749 16.81 30.52 -2.99
C LEU A 749 17.59 30.59 -4.31
N THR A 750 18.89 30.30 -4.27
CA THR A 750 19.70 29.95 -5.45
C THR A 750 19.31 28.58 -6.02
N ASP A 751 19.78 28.24 -7.22
CA ASP A 751 19.48 26.94 -7.86
C ASP A 751 20.01 25.77 -7.05
N GLU A 752 21.22 25.93 -6.49
CA GLU A 752 21.85 24.93 -5.62
C GLU A 752 21.07 24.74 -4.32
N GLU A 753 20.68 25.83 -3.66
CA GLU A 753 19.84 25.79 -2.45
C GLU A 753 18.46 25.20 -2.73
N ALA A 754 17.83 25.55 -3.86
CA ALA A 754 16.53 25.02 -4.25
C ALA A 754 16.60 23.51 -4.58
N GLY A 755 17.64 23.08 -5.28
CA GLY A 755 17.88 21.65 -5.56
C GLY A 755 18.10 20.86 -4.27
N ALA A 756 18.99 21.34 -3.39
CA ALA A 756 19.28 20.71 -2.10
C ALA A 756 18.05 20.67 -1.17
N GLU A 757 17.23 21.71 -1.17
CA GLU A 757 16.00 21.74 -0.37
C GLU A 757 14.92 20.82 -0.94
N ALA A 758 14.82 20.72 -2.25
CA ALA A 758 13.90 19.78 -2.90
C ALA A 758 14.31 18.32 -2.67
N GLU A 759 15.61 18.02 -2.58
CA GLU A 759 16.17 16.71 -2.22
C GLU A 759 15.69 16.22 -0.83
N ARG A 760 15.40 17.14 0.10
CA ARG A 760 14.89 16.78 1.43
C ARG A 760 13.47 16.21 1.41
N CYS A 761 12.77 16.25 0.28
CA CYS A 761 11.43 15.68 0.17
C CYS A 761 11.43 14.16 0.39
N LEU A 762 10.59 13.68 1.32
CA LEU A 762 10.46 12.24 1.63
C LEU A 762 9.72 11.42 0.56
N ASN A 763 9.22 12.05 -0.51
CA ASN A 763 8.44 11.40 -1.56
C ASN A 763 7.28 10.52 -1.02
N CYS A 764 6.51 11.06 -0.08
CA CYS A 764 5.50 10.32 0.70
C CYS A 764 4.47 9.55 -0.16
N GLY A 765 4.12 10.08 -1.34
CA GLY A 765 3.18 9.45 -2.26
C GLY A 765 3.78 8.37 -3.18
N GLY A 766 5.05 7.99 -3.00
CA GLY A 766 5.75 7.17 -3.98
C GLY A 766 6.03 8.01 -5.22
N CYS A 767 5.47 7.59 -6.36
CA CYS A 767 5.39 8.40 -7.57
C CYS A 767 4.79 9.79 -7.31
N CYS A 768 5.48 10.84 -7.77
CA CYS A 768 5.08 12.23 -7.59
C CYS A 768 4.13 12.76 -8.69
N GLU A 769 3.69 11.91 -9.63
CA GLU A 769 2.83 12.28 -10.77
C GLU A 769 3.35 13.50 -11.56
N CYS A 770 4.67 13.64 -11.72
CA CYS A 770 5.28 14.73 -12.51
C CYS A 770 5.15 14.55 -14.03
N MET A 771 4.65 13.38 -14.47
CA MET A 771 4.40 13.00 -15.87
C MET A 771 5.64 12.92 -16.78
N GLU A 772 6.86 13.01 -16.24
CA GLU A 772 8.09 12.82 -17.02
C GLU A 772 8.21 11.43 -17.64
N CYS A 773 7.73 10.39 -16.94
CA CYS A 773 7.65 9.04 -17.47
C CYS A 773 6.70 8.93 -18.67
N VAL A 774 5.59 9.67 -18.67
CA VAL A 774 4.63 9.73 -19.79
C VAL A 774 5.26 10.44 -20.98
N ARG A 775 5.88 11.61 -20.76
CA ARG A 775 6.56 12.39 -21.81
C ARG A 775 7.70 11.62 -22.46
N ALA A 776 8.42 10.80 -21.70
CA ALA A 776 9.51 9.96 -22.20
C ALA A 776 9.03 8.69 -22.92
N CYS A 777 7.75 8.33 -22.84
CA CYS A 777 7.23 7.06 -23.36
C CYS A 777 6.68 7.23 -24.78
N GLU A 778 7.51 7.05 -25.80
CA GLU A 778 7.10 7.13 -27.21
C GLU A 778 5.91 6.22 -27.57
N PRO A 779 5.81 4.95 -27.07
CA PRO A 779 4.66 4.10 -27.37
C PRO A 779 3.36 4.50 -26.67
N GLY A 780 3.38 5.46 -25.73
CA GLY A 780 2.22 5.82 -24.91
C GLY A 780 1.75 4.68 -24.00
N ALA A 781 2.68 3.88 -23.47
CA ALA A 781 2.39 2.74 -22.60
C ALA A 781 2.13 3.14 -21.14
N VAL A 782 2.70 4.25 -20.66
CA VAL A 782 2.51 4.70 -19.27
C VAL A 782 1.11 5.31 -19.11
N ASN A 783 0.31 4.76 -18.19
CA ASN A 783 -1.06 5.19 -17.92
C ASN A 783 -1.32 5.26 -16.41
N HIS A 784 -1.35 6.47 -15.86
CA HIS A 784 -1.59 6.72 -14.43
C HIS A 784 -3.06 6.50 -13.98
N ASP A 785 -3.98 6.31 -14.92
CA ASP A 785 -5.41 6.07 -14.68
C ASP A 785 -5.79 4.58 -14.73
N GLN A 786 -4.81 3.69 -14.96
CA GLN A 786 -5.04 2.25 -14.92
C GLN A 786 -5.63 1.83 -13.57
N ARG A 787 -6.60 0.89 -13.60
CA ARG A 787 -7.26 0.35 -12.40
C ARG A 787 -6.98 -1.13 -12.25
N ALA A 788 -7.07 -1.62 -11.01
CA ALA A 788 -6.89 -3.04 -10.72
C ALA A 788 -8.03 -3.83 -11.38
N GLU A 789 -7.73 -5.03 -11.83
CA GLU A 789 -8.66 -5.90 -12.53
C GLU A 789 -8.81 -7.21 -11.76
N THR A 790 -10.04 -7.71 -11.65
CA THR A 790 -10.31 -9.04 -11.10
C THR A 790 -10.64 -9.99 -12.24
N LEU A 791 -9.82 -11.01 -12.40
CA LEU A 791 -9.94 -12.04 -13.42
C LEU A 791 -10.53 -13.32 -12.82
N THR A 792 -11.38 -13.99 -13.58
CA THR A 792 -11.92 -15.31 -13.22
C THR A 792 -11.38 -16.35 -14.21
N LEU A 793 -10.72 -17.38 -13.70
CA LEU A 793 -10.06 -18.43 -14.48
C LEU A 793 -10.64 -19.81 -14.12
N ASP A 794 -11.14 -20.54 -15.11
CA ASP A 794 -11.59 -21.92 -14.92
C ASP A 794 -10.42 -22.88 -15.13
N VAL A 795 -10.11 -23.71 -14.13
CA VAL A 795 -8.95 -24.60 -14.11
C VAL A 795 -9.27 -25.99 -13.56
N GLY A 796 -8.60 -27.02 -14.09
CA GLY A 796 -8.78 -28.40 -13.64
C GLY A 796 -7.91 -28.78 -12.45
N ALA A 797 -6.75 -28.15 -12.32
CA ALA A 797 -5.81 -28.38 -11.23
C ALA A 797 -5.08 -27.10 -10.82
N VAL A 798 -4.59 -27.07 -9.57
CA VAL A 798 -3.83 -25.97 -9.00
C VAL A 798 -2.51 -26.49 -8.44
N ILE A 799 -1.39 -25.84 -8.78
CA ILE A 799 -0.07 -26.10 -8.23
C ILE A 799 0.36 -24.86 -7.44
N VAL A 800 0.62 -25.04 -6.15
CA VAL A 800 1.10 -23.97 -5.27
C VAL A 800 2.62 -24.03 -5.17
N SER A 801 3.28 -22.92 -5.46
CA SER A 801 4.74 -22.78 -5.53
C SER A 801 5.21 -21.41 -5.02
N THR A 802 4.62 -20.93 -3.92
CA THR A 802 4.84 -19.60 -3.34
C THR A 802 6.22 -19.38 -2.72
N GLY A 803 7.07 -20.41 -2.66
CA GLY A 803 8.45 -20.27 -2.21
C GLY A 803 8.60 -20.14 -0.69
N PHE A 804 9.51 -19.27 -0.25
CA PHE A 804 9.89 -19.05 1.15
C PHE A 804 10.18 -17.56 1.38
N LYS A 805 10.42 -17.17 2.64
CA LYS A 805 11.14 -15.93 2.98
C LYS A 805 12.36 -16.25 3.84
N ALA A 806 13.38 -15.41 3.78
CA ALA A 806 14.55 -15.56 4.64
C ALA A 806 14.22 -15.13 6.08
N PHE A 807 14.76 -15.84 7.06
CA PHE A 807 14.63 -15.48 8.47
C PHE A 807 15.28 -14.13 8.74
N ASP A 808 14.56 -13.23 9.41
CA ASP A 808 15.08 -11.95 9.89
C ASP A 808 15.87 -12.16 11.20
N PRO A 809 17.20 -11.96 11.21
CA PRO A 809 18.02 -12.20 12.38
C PRO A 809 18.05 -11.03 13.38
N THR A 810 17.28 -9.96 13.16
CA THR A 810 17.18 -8.82 14.09
C THR A 810 16.89 -9.24 15.55
N PRO A 811 16.02 -10.23 15.85
CA PRO A 811 15.81 -10.71 17.22
C PRO A 811 17.02 -11.41 17.86
N LEU A 812 18.02 -11.80 17.07
CA LEU A 812 19.28 -12.40 17.56
C LEU A 812 20.32 -11.32 17.83
N GLU A 813 20.04 -10.44 18.82
CA GLU A 813 20.89 -9.30 19.18
C GLU A 813 22.37 -9.67 19.39
N SER A 814 22.63 -10.88 19.93
CA SER A 814 23.99 -11.39 20.14
C SER A 814 24.82 -11.53 18.86
N TYR A 815 24.21 -11.54 17.68
CA TYR A 815 24.90 -11.60 16.40
C TYR A 815 25.07 -10.21 15.75
N GLY A 816 24.48 -9.16 16.34
CA GLY A 816 24.71 -7.77 15.97
C GLY A 816 24.22 -7.37 14.57
N TYR A 817 23.25 -8.09 13.99
CA TYR A 817 22.61 -7.66 12.74
C TYR A 817 21.84 -6.35 12.96
N GLY A 818 21.98 -5.40 12.04
CA GLY A 818 21.44 -4.04 12.16
C GLY A 818 22.23 -3.11 13.11
N LEU A 819 22.98 -3.68 14.07
CA LEU A 819 23.85 -2.92 14.97
C LEU A 819 25.24 -2.69 14.35
N PHE A 820 25.88 -3.76 13.86
CA PHE A 820 27.20 -3.68 13.26
C PHE A 820 27.10 -3.54 11.73
N PRO A 821 27.77 -2.54 11.12
CA PRO A 821 27.68 -2.29 9.69
C PRO A 821 28.08 -3.47 8.81
N GLU A 822 29.04 -4.29 9.25
CA GLU A 822 29.64 -5.37 8.46
C GLU A 822 29.09 -6.77 8.79
N VAL A 823 27.88 -6.83 9.36
CA VAL A 823 27.12 -8.07 9.56
C VAL A 823 26.03 -8.14 8.50
N TYR A 824 26.13 -9.11 7.59
CA TYR A 824 25.21 -9.30 6.47
C TYR A 824 24.47 -10.63 6.56
N THR A 825 23.23 -10.69 6.08
CA THR A 825 22.50 -11.94 5.86
C THR A 825 23.00 -12.66 4.60
N SER A 826 22.61 -13.92 4.45
CA SER A 826 22.94 -14.71 3.26
C SER A 826 22.41 -14.10 1.96
N LEU A 827 21.20 -13.52 1.96
CA LEU A 827 20.64 -12.88 0.76
C LEU A 827 21.31 -11.53 0.46
N GLU A 828 21.63 -10.72 1.46
CA GLU A 828 22.40 -9.48 1.26
C GLU A 828 23.75 -9.80 0.62
N PHE A 829 24.43 -10.84 1.11
CA PHE A 829 25.70 -11.29 0.53
C PHE A 829 25.52 -11.80 -0.91
N GLU A 830 24.45 -12.53 -1.24
CA GLU A 830 24.16 -12.90 -2.64
C GLU A 830 24.06 -11.67 -3.52
N ARG A 831 23.41 -10.60 -3.05
CA ARG A 831 23.28 -9.36 -3.81
C ARG A 831 24.62 -8.64 -3.95
N LEU A 832 25.41 -8.49 -2.89
CA LEU A 832 26.77 -7.93 -2.97
C LEU A 832 27.65 -8.72 -3.96
N ASN A 833 27.57 -10.04 -3.90
CA ASN A 833 28.42 -10.89 -4.73
C ASN A 833 27.94 -11.01 -6.19
N ASN A 834 26.70 -10.61 -6.51
CA ASN A 834 26.14 -10.73 -7.85
C ASN A 834 26.60 -9.61 -8.80
N ALA A 835 26.96 -9.96 -10.04
CA ALA A 835 27.41 -9.02 -11.07
C ALA A 835 26.39 -7.91 -11.43
N THR A 836 25.10 -8.17 -11.23
CA THR A 836 23.99 -7.22 -11.42
C THR A 836 23.48 -6.64 -10.10
N GLY A 837 24.18 -6.92 -9.00
CA GLY A 837 23.90 -6.37 -7.68
C GLY A 837 24.54 -5.00 -7.45
N PRO A 838 24.31 -4.41 -6.26
CA PRO A 838 24.69 -3.04 -5.94
C PRO A 838 26.20 -2.75 -6.04
N THR A 839 27.05 -3.76 -5.83
CA THR A 839 28.51 -3.63 -5.88
C THR A 839 29.12 -4.26 -7.15
N ALA A 840 28.29 -4.49 -8.19
CA ALA A 840 28.71 -5.08 -9.47
C ALA A 840 29.53 -6.39 -9.33
N GLY A 841 29.20 -7.19 -8.31
CA GLY A 841 29.83 -8.48 -8.04
C GLY A 841 31.12 -8.42 -7.23
N GLN A 842 31.48 -7.24 -6.72
CA GLN A 842 32.62 -7.06 -5.81
C GLN A 842 32.19 -7.28 -4.36
N VAL A 843 32.91 -8.14 -3.65
CA VAL A 843 32.73 -8.36 -2.21
C VAL A 843 33.51 -7.29 -1.47
N VAL A 844 32.79 -6.28 -0.99
CA VAL A 844 33.35 -5.11 -0.29
C VAL A 844 32.55 -4.81 0.98
N MET A 845 33.23 -4.21 1.96
CA MET A 845 32.61 -3.63 3.16
C MET A 845 31.90 -2.31 2.81
N LYS A 846 31.15 -1.72 3.75
CA LYS A 846 30.44 -0.45 3.49
C LYS A 846 31.36 0.72 3.17
N ASP A 847 32.62 0.66 3.61
CA ASP A 847 33.65 1.64 3.28
C ASP A 847 34.30 1.44 1.90
N GLY A 848 33.86 0.44 1.14
CA GLY A 848 34.32 0.11 -0.20
C GLY A 848 35.58 -0.76 -0.26
N ARG A 849 36.22 -1.10 0.88
CA ARG A 849 37.40 -1.95 0.90
C ARG A 849 37.01 -3.45 0.89
N PRO A 850 37.79 -4.33 0.22
CA PRO A 850 37.56 -5.76 0.31
C PRO A 850 37.91 -6.29 1.72
N PRO A 851 37.11 -7.21 2.29
CA PRO A 851 37.43 -7.83 3.57
C PRO A 851 38.67 -8.71 3.44
N ARG A 852 39.51 -8.78 4.48
CA ARG A 852 40.67 -9.69 4.56
C ARG A 852 40.38 -10.93 5.38
N ARG A 853 39.44 -10.83 6.33
CA ARG A 853 38.96 -11.94 7.18
C ARG A 853 37.44 -11.94 7.24
N VAL A 854 36.83 -13.09 6.96
CA VAL A 854 35.36 -13.25 6.95
C VAL A 854 34.95 -14.42 7.84
N ALA A 855 33.95 -14.23 8.69
CA ALA A 855 33.28 -15.31 9.41
C ALA A 855 31.93 -15.63 8.77
N ILE A 856 31.58 -16.90 8.69
CA ILE A 856 30.28 -17.39 8.24
C ILE A 856 29.65 -18.19 9.38
N ILE A 857 28.46 -17.79 9.81
CA ILE A 857 27.77 -18.37 10.98
C ILE A 857 26.60 -19.21 10.49
N HIS A 858 26.62 -20.51 10.76
CA HIS A 858 25.56 -21.44 10.37
C HIS A 858 24.37 -21.42 11.33
N CYS A 859 23.25 -21.95 10.85
CA CYS A 859 22.06 -22.23 11.67
C CYS A 859 21.48 -20.96 12.35
N VAL A 860 21.59 -19.81 11.70
CA VAL A 860 21.00 -18.55 12.21
C VAL A 860 19.48 -18.64 12.01
N GLY A 861 18.73 -18.68 13.10
CA GLY A 861 17.27 -18.88 13.05
C GLY A 861 16.84 -20.30 12.66
N SER A 862 17.69 -21.32 12.79
CA SER A 862 17.32 -22.71 12.53
C SER A 862 18.01 -23.64 13.52
N ARG A 863 17.36 -24.75 13.88
CA ARG A 863 17.78 -25.62 14.98
C ARG A 863 18.01 -24.85 16.28
N ASP A 864 17.14 -23.87 16.54
CA ASP A 864 17.11 -23.05 17.77
C ASP A 864 15.70 -23.19 18.39
N THR A 865 15.61 -23.72 19.60
CA THR A 865 14.33 -23.93 20.31
C THR A 865 13.64 -22.63 20.71
N ARG A 866 14.33 -21.47 20.62
CA ARG A 866 13.72 -20.14 20.80
C ARG A 866 13.03 -19.62 19.54
N TYR A 867 13.37 -20.21 18.38
CA TYR A 867 12.86 -19.83 17.07
C TYR A 867 12.39 -21.12 16.36
N HIS A 868 13.15 -21.59 15.36
CA HIS A 868 12.78 -22.76 14.58
C HIS A 868 13.59 -24.00 14.96
N GLU A 869 12.90 -25.06 15.42
CA GLU A 869 13.55 -26.35 15.75
C GLU A 869 14.02 -27.12 14.51
N TYR A 870 13.44 -26.84 13.34
CA TYR A 870 13.79 -27.54 12.10
C TYR A 870 15.11 -27.05 11.49
N CYS A 871 15.62 -27.82 10.53
CA CYS A 871 16.79 -27.46 9.73
C CYS A 871 16.34 -26.89 8.39
N SER A 872 16.92 -25.75 8.00
CA SER A 872 16.64 -25.10 6.71
C SER A 872 17.27 -25.80 5.49
N ARG A 873 17.97 -26.92 5.68
CA ARG A 873 18.56 -27.83 4.67
C ARG A 873 19.59 -27.25 3.68
N VAL A 874 19.51 -25.97 3.33
CA VAL A 874 20.35 -25.33 2.30
C VAL A 874 21.49 -24.49 2.88
N CYS A 875 21.39 -24.09 4.15
CA CYS A 875 22.31 -23.13 4.75
C CYS A 875 23.75 -23.58 4.80
N CYS A 876 24.01 -24.86 5.09
CA CYS A 876 25.38 -25.38 5.03
C CYS A 876 25.97 -25.28 3.63
N MET A 877 25.17 -25.53 2.59
CA MET A 877 25.68 -25.60 1.23
C MET A 877 25.92 -24.22 0.62
N TYR A 878 25.03 -23.25 0.84
CA TYR A 878 25.34 -21.89 0.40
C TYR A 878 26.45 -21.25 1.25
N SER A 879 26.65 -21.64 2.52
CA SER A 879 27.82 -21.18 3.30
C SER A 879 29.12 -21.62 2.63
N LEU A 880 29.23 -22.91 2.27
CA LEU A 880 30.38 -23.43 1.54
C LEU A 880 30.55 -22.71 0.18
N LYS A 881 29.43 -22.43 -0.48
CA LYS A 881 29.42 -21.61 -1.70
C LYS A 881 29.99 -20.21 -1.45
N PHE A 882 29.56 -19.53 -0.40
CA PHE A 882 30.06 -18.20 -0.04
C PHE A 882 31.52 -18.23 0.37
N ALA A 883 31.97 -19.24 1.12
CA ALA A 883 33.36 -19.39 1.49
C ALA A 883 34.27 -19.48 0.25
N HIS A 884 33.88 -20.29 -0.73
CA HIS A 884 34.56 -20.37 -2.02
C HIS A 884 34.60 -19.01 -2.73
N LEU A 885 33.46 -18.34 -2.87
CA LEU A 885 33.33 -17.08 -3.60
C LEU A 885 34.11 -15.93 -2.95
N VAL A 886 34.09 -15.85 -1.62
CA VAL A 886 34.89 -14.90 -0.85
C VAL A 886 36.37 -15.14 -1.13
N ARG A 887 36.86 -16.38 -1.02
CA ARG A 887 38.27 -16.69 -1.30
C ARG A 887 38.66 -16.39 -2.74
N GLU A 888 37.84 -16.80 -3.71
CA GLU A 888 38.09 -16.59 -5.14
C GLU A 888 38.23 -15.10 -5.47
N LYS A 889 37.31 -14.27 -4.95
CA LYS A 889 37.24 -12.85 -5.33
C LYS A 889 38.12 -11.92 -4.51
N THR A 890 38.38 -12.24 -3.24
CA THR A 890 39.09 -11.33 -2.32
C THR A 890 40.42 -11.88 -1.82
N GLY A 891 40.65 -13.20 -1.91
CA GLY A 891 41.77 -13.87 -1.28
C GLY A 891 41.68 -13.95 0.26
N ALA A 892 40.56 -13.54 0.86
CA ALA A 892 40.39 -13.47 2.30
C ALA A 892 40.55 -14.83 3.00
N GLU A 893 40.90 -14.74 4.28
CA GLU A 893 40.84 -15.84 5.23
C GLU A 893 39.38 -16.03 5.68
N VAL A 894 38.83 -17.24 5.55
CA VAL A 894 37.42 -17.52 5.82
C VAL A 894 37.27 -18.53 6.95
N TRP A 895 36.36 -18.24 7.87
CA TRP A 895 36.05 -19.05 9.06
C TRP A 895 34.58 -19.47 9.08
N GLU A 896 34.32 -20.77 9.05
CA GLU A 896 32.99 -21.38 9.08
C GLU A 896 32.67 -21.88 10.49
N PHE A 897 31.62 -21.34 11.13
CA PHE A 897 31.15 -21.74 12.46
C PHE A 897 29.88 -22.57 12.35
N TYR A 898 29.96 -23.86 12.70
CA TYR A 898 28.90 -24.82 12.43
C TYR A 898 28.66 -25.81 13.59
N ILE A 899 27.47 -26.42 13.62
CA ILE A 899 27.14 -27.53 14.54
C ILE A 899 27.40 -28.88 13.84
N ASP A 900 26.74 -29.05 12.69
CA ASP A 900 26.93 -30.18 11.77
C ASP A 900 26.93 -29.63 10.34
N LEU A 901 27.80 -30.13 9.46
CA LEU A 901 27.75 -29.84 8.03
C LEU A 901 26.82 -30.84 7.36
N ARG A 902 25.75 -30.36 6.73
CA ARG A 902 24.73 -31.19 6.09
C ARG A 902 24.87 -31.11 4.56
N SER A 903 25.58 -32.09 3.99
CA SER A 903 25.92 -32.22 2.57
C SER A 903 25.26 -33.46 1.89
N PRO A 904 23.94 -33.69 1.98
CA PRO A 904 23.33 -34.95 1.56
C PRO A 904 23.18 -35.13 0.03
N GLY A 905 23.38 -34.08 -0.77
CA GLY A 905 23.18 -34.10 -2.22
C GLY A 905 24.39 -34.65 -3.00
N LYS A 906 24.18 -34.96 -4.28
CA LYS A 906 25.27 -35.37 -5.18
C LYS A 906 26.28 -34.22 -5.31
N GLN A 907 27.58 -34.50 -5.12
CA GLN A 907 28.68 -33.53 -5.16
C GLN A 907 28.73 -32.54 -3.97
N TYR A 908 27.90 -32.70 -2.94
CA TYR A 908 27.85 -31.73 -1.84
C TYR A 908 29.02 -31.92 -0.88
N GLU A 909 29.40 -33.17 -0.61
CA GLU A 909 30.57 -33.51 0.20
C GLU A 909 31.86 -33.15 -0.54
N GLU A 910 31.89 -33.33 -1.86
CA GLU A 910 33.00 -32.93 -2.71
C GLU A 910 33.19 -31.42 -2.72
N LEU A 911 32.12 -30.62 -2.70
CA LEU A 911 32.22 -29.17 -2.52
C LEU A 911 32.78 -28.82 -1.12
N TYR A 912 32.33 -29.50 -0.07
CA TYR A 912 32.93 -29.33 1.26
C TYR A 912 34.43 -29.64 1.26
N ASN A 913 34.86 -30.77 0.70
CA ASN A 913 36.28 -31.13 0.60
C ASN A 913 37.07 -30.09 -0.20
N ARG A 914 36.52 -29.61 -1.31
CA ARG A 914 37.12 -28.53 -2.10
C ARG A 914 37.35 -27.27 -1.27
N THR A 915 36.34 -26.78 -0.54
CA THR A 915 36.51 -25.57 0.29
C THR A 915 37.53 -25.76 1.41
N ARG A 916 37.69 -26.98 1.93
CA ARG A 916 38.78 -27.32 2.87
C ARG A 916 40.15 -27.29 2.22
N GLU A 917 40.29 -27.83 1.02
CA GLU A 917 41.53 -27.78 0.23
C GLU A 917 41.89 -26.34 -0.17
N GLU A 918 40.89 -25.50 -0.37
CA GLU A 918 41.02 -24.06 -0.52
C GLU A 918 41.37 -23.35 0.80
N GLY A 919 41.62 -24.05 1.92
CA GLY A 919 42.13 -23.45 3.15
C GLY A 919 41.10 -22.71 4.00
N VAL A 920 39.80 -22.96 3.82
CA VAL A 920 38.76 -22.44 4.72
C VAL A 920 38.88 -23.11 6.11
N HIS A 921 38.78 -22.31 7.17
CA HIS A 921 38.85 -22.78 8.55
C HIS A 921 37.49 -23.22 9.06
N PHE A 922 37.38 -24.44 9.60
CA PHE A 922 36.12 -24.99 10.10
C PHE A 922 36.15 -25.11 11.63
N VAL A 923 35.27 -24.36 12.30
CA VAL A 923 35.08 -24.40 13.75
C VAL A 923 33.75 -25.09 14.05
N ARG A 924 33.83 -26.29 14.64
CA ARG A 924 32.64 -26.98 15.13
C ARG A 924 32.20 -26.37 16.46
N GLY A 925 31.40 -25.32 16.39
CA GLY A 925 30.92 -24.55 17.52
C GLY A 925 29.79 -23.63 17.10
N ARG A 926 28.71 -23.59 17.89
CA ARG A 926 27.71 -22.53 17.75
C ARG A 926 28.32 -21.24 18.27
N VAL A 927 28.19 -20.16 17.51
CA VAL A 927 28.63 -18.82 17.94
C VAL A 927 27.79 -18.39 19.15
N ALA A 928 28.47 -17.89 20.18
CA ALA A 928 27.84 -17.30 21.35
C ALA A 928 27.45 -15.84 21.07
N GLU A 929 28.39 -15.06 20.53
CA GLU A 929 28.19 -13.65 20.20
C GLU A 929 29.14 -13.15 19.10
N VAL A 930 28.77 -12.03 18.49
CA VAL A 930 29.60 -11.15 17.67
C VAL A 930 29.74 -9.84 18.44
N THR A 931 30.96 -9.35 18.62
CA THR A 931 31.26 -8.12 19.38
C THR A 931 32.35 -7.31 18.68
N ASP A 932 32.42 -6.01 18.91
CA ASP A 932 33.51 -5.13 18.46
C ASP A 932 34.65 -5.01 19.48
N ILE A 933 34.59 -5.75 20.59
CA ILE A 933 35.62 -5.75 21.65
C ILE A 933 36.81 -6.63 21.23
N PRO A 934 37.99 -6.05 20.96
CA PRO A 934 39.15 -6.82 20.49
C PRO A 934 39.93 -7.45 21.65
N ASP A 935 40.54 -8.60 21.41
CA ASP A 935 41.47 -9.23 22.37
C ASP A 935 42.88 -8.62 22.31
N ARG A 936 43.23 -8.04 21.16
CA ARG A 936 44.53 -7.45 20.87
C ARG A 936 44.35 -6.09 20.23
N ARG A 937 45.28 -5.18 20.54
CA ARG A 937 45.29 -3.82 19.98
C ARG A 937 45.34 -3.78 18.45
N GLU A 938 45.96 -4.78 17.82
CA GLU A 938 46.05 -4.89 16.35
C GLU A 938 44.71 -5.19 15.65
N ASP A 939 43.71 -5.63 16.42
CA ASP A 939 42.37 -5.96 15.93
C ASP A 939 41.34 -4.85 16.29
N GLU A 940 41.78 -3.70 16.80
CA GLU A 940 40.91 -2.54 17.01
C GLU A 940 40.24 -2.13 15.68
N GLY A 941 38.90 -1.97 15.71
CA GLY A 941 38.09 -1.67 14.54
C GLY A 941 37.59 -2.89 13.75
N ARG A 942 37.88 -4.11 14.20
CA ARG A 942 37.31 -5.36 13.67
C ARG A 942 36.18 -5.90 14.55
N LEU A 943 35.36 -6.77 13.97
CA LEU A 943 34.44 -7.61 14.72
C LEU A 943 35.18 -8.84 15.26
N THR A 944 34.75 -9.38 16.39
CA THR A 944 35.25 -10.60 17.01
C THR A 944 34.10 -11.59 17.15
N VAL A 945 34.26 -12.76 16.53
CA VAL A 945 33.30 -13.87 16.65
C VAL A 945 33.73 -14.80 17.78
N VAL A 946 32.85 -15.01 18.76
CA VAL A 946 33.13 -15.79 19.97
C VAL A 946 32.37 -17.11 19.90
N ALA A 947 33.06 -18.23 19.97
CA ALA A 947 32.46 -19.57 19.97
C ALA A 947 33.27 -20.56 20.80
N GLU A 948 32.65 -21.67 21.21
CA GLU A 948 33.41 -22.83 21.71
C GLU A 948 33.72 -23.77 20.55
N ASN A 949 35.00 -24.05 20.28
CA ASN A 949 35.36 -25.16 19.42
C ASN A 949 35.18 -26.48 20.19
N THR A 950 34.05 -27.15 19.95
CA THR A 950 33.65 -28.36 20.67
C THR A 950 34.58 -29.55 20.44
N LEU A 951 35.34 -29.58 19.35
CA LEU A 951 36.32 -30.63 19.08
C LEU A 951 37.56 -30.50 19.97
N THR A 952 37.93 -29.27 20.33
CA THR A 952 39.09 -28.99 21.19
C THR A 952 38.70 -28.58 22.61
N ARG A 953 37.41 -28.32 22.87
CA ARG A 953 36.85 -27.80 24.13
C ARG A 953 37.51 -26.51 24.56
N ARG A 954 37.78 -25.63 23.59
CA ARG A 954 38.40 -24.32 23.83
C ARG A 954 37.50 -23.21 23.31
N LEU A 955 37.43 -22.13 24.09
CA LEU A 955 36.89 -20.87 23.61
C LEU A 955 37.79 -20.35 22.48
N VAL A 956 37.19 -20.03 21.34
CA VAL A 956 37.83 -19.39 20.21
C VAL A 956 37.22 -18.00 20.02
N ARG A 957 38.08 -17.02 19.83
CA ARG A 957 37.73 -15.63 19.56
C ARG A 957 38.47 -15.24 18.29
N VAL A 958 37.72 -14.97 17.23
CA VAL A 958 38.27 -14.81 15.88
C VAL A 958 37.99 -13.38 15.39
N PRO A 959 39.00 -12.52 15.26
CA PRO A 959 38.83 -11.18 14.71
C PRO A 959 38.63 -11.23 13.19
N VAL A 960 37.56 -10.63 12.70
CA VAL A 960 37.13 -10.60 11.29
C VAL A 960 36.70 -9.20 10.88
N ASP A 961 36.83 -8.91 9.58
CA ASP A 961 36.39 -7.65 9.00
C ASP A 961 34.89 -7.69 8.63
N MET A 962 34.35 -8.89 8.32
CA MET A 962 32.97 -9.10 7.89
C MET A 962 32.38 -10.40 8.46
N VAL A 963 31.08 -10.38 8.80
CA VAL A 963 30.34 -11.56 9.26
C VAL A 963 29.16 -11.83 8.33
N LEU A 964 29.02 -13.07 7.87
CA LEU A 964 27.90 -13.55 7.07
C LEU A 964 27.01 -14.46 7.93
N LEU A 965 25.74 -14.09 8.06
CA LEU A 965 24.73 -14.86 8.77
C LEU A 965 24.01 -15.78 7.80
N SER A 966 24.24 -17.08 7.94
CA SER A 966 23.52 -18.08 7.16
C SER A 966 22.13 -18.32 7.76
N VAL A 967 21.22 -17.41 7.42
CA VAL A 967 19.83 -17.36 7.92
C VAL A 967 18.96 -18.49 7.40
N GLY A 968 18.05 -18.95 8.26
CA GLY A 968 17.07 -19.97 7.96
C GLY A 968 16.04 -19.55 6.91
N LEU A 969 15.22 -20.52 6.48
CA LEU A 969 14.06 -20.29 5.63
C LEU A 969 12.78 -20.39 6.46
N GLU A 970 11.82 -19.54 6.14
CA GLU A 970 10.48 -19.52 6.71
C GLU A 970 9.42 -19.58 5.61
N PRO A 971 8.16 -19.95 5.93
CA PRO A 971 7.05 -19.84 4.99
C PRO A 971 6.94 -18.41 4.43
N ALA A 972 6.72 -18.30 3.12
CA ALA A 972 6.60 -17.00 2.45
C ALA A 972 5.48 -16.14 3.05
N ASP A 973 5.62 -14.81 3.00
CA ASP A 973 4.56 -13.89 3.41
C ASP A 973 3.27 -14.14 2.62
N GLY A 974 2.12 -14.17 3.30
CA GLY A 974 0.83 -14.51 2.70
C GLY A 974 0.59 -16.02 2.49
N SER A 975 1.54 -16.88 2.84
CA SER A 975 1.38 -18.35 2.69
C SER A 975 0.18 -18.92 3.45
N GLU A 976 -0.17 -18.34 4.60
CA GLU A 976 -1.37 -18.73 5.36
C GLU A 976 -2.66 -18.48 4.58
N GLU A 977 -2.76 -17.30 3.98
CA GLU A 977 -3.94 -16.89 3.21
C GLU A 977 -4.07 -17.77 1.96
N ILE A 978 -2.98 -18.02 1.25
CA ILE A 978 -2.98 -18.97 0.12
C ILE A 978 -3.39 -20.37 0.57
N ALA A 979 -2.85 -20.88 1.68
CA ALA A 979 -3.23 -22.19 2.22
C ALA A 979 -4.74 -22.26 2.52
N ARG A 980 -5.31 -21.18 3.07
CA ARG A 980 -6.75 -21.06 3.33
C ARG A 980 -7.55 -21.04 2.03
N ILE A 981 -7.15 -20.22 1.05
CA ILE A 981 -7.80 -20.11 -0.26
C ILE A 981 -7.82 -21.47 -0.98
N VAL A 982 -6.69 -22.19 -0.98
CA VAL A 982 -6.60 -23.49 -1.68
C VAL A 982 -7.04 -24.68 -0.82
N GLY A 983 -7.47 -24.46 0.42
CA GLY A 983 -7.96 -25.51 1.31
C GLY A 983 -6.90 -26.53 1.76
N VAL A 984 -5.66 -26.09 1.98
CA VAL A 984 -4.53 -26.95 2.39
C VAL A 984 -4.14 -26.68 3.84
N SER A 985 -3.95 -27.74 4.63
CA SER A 985 -3.50 -27.63 6.02
C SER A 985 -2.02 -27.27 6.12
N ARG A 986 -1.60 -26.66 7.23
CA ARG A 986 -0.20 -26.36 7.53
C ARG A 986 0.32 -27.17 8.71
N ASP A 987 1.62 -27.42 8.77
CA ASP A 987 2.27 -28.00 9.94
C ASP A 987 2.45 -26.96 11.07
N ARG A 988 3.06 -27.38 12.18
CA ARG A 988 3.30 -26.51 13.35
C ARG A 988 4.25 -25.35 13.06
N ASP A 989 5.09 -25.50 12.03
CA ASP A 989 6.12 -24.54 11.64
C ASP A 989 5.60 -23.62 10.50
N GLY A 990 4.36 -23.85 10.04
CA GLY A 990 3.65 -23.05 9.07
C GLY A 990 3.84 -23.46 7.61
N TRP A 991 4.47 -24.60 7.31
CA TRP A 991 4.62 -25.13 5.95
C TRP A 991 3.36 -25.87 5.49
N MET A 992 3.06 -25.87 4.18
CA MET A 992 1.89 -26.56 3.65
C MET A 992 2.10 -28.08 3.64
N ASN A 993 1.11 -28.83 4.15
CA ASN A 993 1.19 -30.28 4.27
C ASN A 993 0.87 -30.98 2.95
N GLU A 994 1.75 -31.90 2.56
CA GLU A 994 1.41 -32.92 1.58
C GLU A 994 0.41 -33.96 2.12
N LEU A 995 -0.17 -34.75 1.22
CA LEU A 995 -1.08 -35.84 1.55
C LEU A 995 -0.37 -36.96 2.30
N HIS A 996 0.84 -37.32 1.85
CA HIS A 996 1.71 -38.27 2.54
C HIS A 996 3.17 -38.10 2.11
N ILE A 997 4.08 -37.98 3.06
CA ILE A 997 5.53 -37.69 2.90
C ILE A 997 6.34 -38.67 2.01
N LYS A 998 5.72 -39.75 1.51
CA LYS A 998 6.38 -40.81 0.70
C LYS A 998 5.52 -41.27 -0.47
N LEU A 999 4.24 -41.54 -0.20
CA LEU A 999 3.32 -42.07 -1.21
C LEU A 999 2.77 -40.97 -2.13
N ALA A 1000 2.62 -39.76 -1.61
CA ALA A 1000 2.03 -38.63 -2.34
C ALA A 1000 2.67 -37.31 -1.86
N PRO A 1001 3.99 -37.12 -2.10
CA PRO A 1001 4.77 -36.02 -1.53
C PRO A 1001 4.48 -34.64 -2.15
N VAL A 1002 3.69 -34.60 -3.23
CA VAL A 1002 3.30 -33.37 -3.93
C VAL A 1002 1.78 -33.16 -3.96
N ALA A 1003 0.98 -34.19 -3.70
CA ALA A 1003 -0.46 -34.05 -3.63
C ALA A 1003 -0.86 -33.52 -2.25
N THR A 1004 -2.04 -32.93 -2.14
CA THR A 1004 -2.61 -32.47 -0.86
C THR A 1004 -3.89 -33.22 -0.52
N PRO A 1005 -4.40 -33.10 0.71
CA PRO A 1005 -5.74 -33.59 1.05
C PRO A 1005 -6.88 -32.97 0.22
N ASN A 1006 -6.67 -31.79 -0.37
CA ASN A 1006 -7.61 -31.20 -1.32
C ASN A 1006 -7.29 -31.72 -2.74
N ALA A 1007 -8.13 -32.62 -3.25
CA ALA A 1007 -7.90 -33.27 -4.53
C ALA A 1007 -7.81 -32.25 -5.68
N GLY A 1008 -6.80 -32.38 -6.53
CA GLY A 1008 -6.53 -31.43 -7.62
C GLY A 1008 -5.68 -30.22 -7.21
N VAL A 1009 -5.32 -30.08 -5.93
CA VAL A 1009 -4.33 -29.11 -5.44
C VAL A 1009 -3.02 -29.83 -5.10
N TYR A 1010 -1.92 -29.32 -5.64
CA TYR A 1010 -0.57 -29.86 -5.52
C TYR A 1010 0.41 -28.81 -4.99
N LEU A 1011 1.53 -29.26 -4.42
CA LEU A 1011 2.60 -28.43 -3.86
C LEU A 1011 3.91 -28.64 -4.63
N ALA A 1012 4.65 -27.55 -4.86
CA ALA A 1012 5.96 -27.60 -5.50
C ALA A 1012 6.92 -26.56 -4.89
N GLY A 1013 8.11 -27.02 -4.49
CA GLY A 1013 9.17 -26.14 -4.00
C GLY A 1013 9.05 -25.81 -2.53
N CYS A 1014 9.63 -24.67 -2.12
CA CYS A 1014 9.79 -24.35 -0.70
C CYS A 1014 8.50 -24.08 0.05
N CYS A 1015 7.34 -23.92 -0.59
CA CYS A 1015 6.07 -23.72 0.11
C CYS A 1015 5.68 -24.92 1.01
N GLN A 1016 6.21 -26.10 0.70
CA GLN A 1016 6.04 -27.34 1.47
C GLN A 1016 7.16 -27.56 2.51
N GLY A 1017 8.24 -26.77 2.48
CA GLY A 1017 9.35 -26.89 3.42
C GLY A 1017 10.72 -26.62 2.77
N PRO A 1018 11.77 -26.36 3.58
CA PRO A 1018 13.09 -25.97 3.07
C PRO A 1018 13.72 -27.02 2.16
N LYS A 1019 14.23 -26.60 1.00
CA LYS A 1019 14.90 -27.45 0.00
C LYS A 1019 15.73 -26.62 -0.97
N ASP A 1020 16.65 -27.28 -1.68
CA ASP A 1020 17.50 -26.63 -2.70
C ASP A 1020 16.83 -26.61 -4.08
N ILE A 1021 17.54 -26.06 -5.07
CA ILE A 1021 17.05 -25.89 -6.44
C ILE A 1021 16.81 -27.25 -7.13
N PRO A 1022 17.73 -28.23 -7.10
CA PRO A 1022 17.48 -29.55 -7.70
C PRO A 1022 16.25 -30.27 -7.13
N ASP A 1023 16.10 -30.34 -5.80
CA ASP A 1023 14.93 -30.95 -5.15
C ASP A 1023 13.65 -30.21 -5.56
N THR A 1024 13.71 -28.87 -5.64
CA THR A 1024 12.59 -28.02 -6.06
C THR A 1024 12.16 -28.28 -7.49
N VAL A 1025 13.11 -28.36 -8.43
CA VAL A 1025 12.85 -28.63 -9.85
C VAL A 1025 12.26 -30.02 -10.03
N ALA A 1026 12.79 -31.04 -9.33
CA ALA A 1026 12.25 -32.39 -9.37
C ALA A 1026 10.82 -32.45 -8.82
N GLN A 1027 10.55 -31.78 -7.69
CA GLN A 1027 9.22 -31.74 -7.09
C GLN A 1027 8.21 -31.01 -7.99
N ALA A 1028 8.61 -29.93 -8.65
CA ALA A 1028 7.77 -29.21 -9.59
C ALA A 1028 7.35 -30.06 -10.80
N SER A 1029 8.29 -30.80 -11.39
CA SER A 1029 7.97 -31.74 -12.47
C SER A 1029 7.06 -32.87 -11.99
N ALA A 1030 7.22 -33.36 -10.76
CA ALA A 1030 6.32 -34.35 -10.18
C ALA A 1030 4.90 -33.80 -9.97
N ALA A 1031 4.76 -32.57 -9.45
CA ALA A 1031 3.46 -31.91 -9.29
C ALA A 1031 2.75 -31.68 -10.64
N ALA A 1032 3.49 -31.24 -11.67
CA ALA A 1032 2.96 -31.11 -13.03
C ALA A 1032 2.54 -32.46 -13.62
N GLY A 1033 3.31 -33.52 -13.38
CA GLY A 1033 2.98 -34.89 -13.80
C GLY A 1033 1.70 -35.43 -13.15
N GLU A 1034 1.54 -35.23 -11.85
CA GLU A 1034 0.32 -35.61 -11.12
C GLU A 1034 -0.92 -34.81 -11.57
N ALA A 1035 -0.76 -33.50 -11.78
CA ALA A 1035 -1.82 -32.67 -12.34
C ALA A 1035 -2.20 -33.13 -13.76
N ALA A 1036 -1.23 -33.37 -14.64
CA ALA A 1036 -1.45 -33.91 -15.98
C ALA A 1036 -2.12 -35.30 -15.95
N ALA A 1037 -1.73 -36.17 -15.01
CA ALA A 1037 -2.35 -37.48 -14.83
C ALA A 1037 -3.82 -37.38 -14.42
N LEU A 1038 -4.18 -36.38 -13.60
CA LEU A 1038 -5.58 -36.09 -13.27
C LEU A 1038 -6.35 -35.61 -14.51
N LEU A 1039 -5.81 -34.63 -15.23
CA LEU A 1039 -6.47 -33.97 -16.36
C LEU A 1039 -6.63 -34.92 -17.56
N SER A 1040 -5.66 -35.81 -17.80
CA SER A 1040 -5.67 -36.77 -18.91
C SER A 1040 -6.84 -37.76 -18.86
N LYS A 1041 -7.45 -37.97 -17.67
CA LYS A 1041 -8.62 -38.83 -17.52
C LYS A 1041 -9.86 -38.27 -18.23
N GLY A 1042 -9.93 -36.97 -18.45
CA GLY A 1042 -11.06 -36.28 -19.08
C GLY A 1042 -12.31 -36.16 -18.19
N THR A 1043 -12.53 -37.13 -17.31
CA THR A 1043 -13.53 -37.09 -16.24
C THR A 1043 -12.91 -37.42 -14.89
N VAL A 1044 -13.51 -36.89 -13.83
CA VAL A 1044 -13.19 -37.23 -12.44
C VAL A 1044 -14.45 -37.68 -11.72
N THR A 1045 -14.27 -38.59 -10.78
CA THR A 1045 -15.34 -39.14 -9.97
C THR A 1045 -15.54 -38.27 -8.73
N THR A 1046 -16.72 -37.67 -8.55
CA THR A 1046 -17.04 -36.91 -7.34
C THR A 1046 -17.41 -37.85 -6.18
N LYS A 1047 -17.15 -37.39 -4.96
CA LYS A 1047 -17.56 -38.13 -3.76
C LYS A 1047 -19.08 -38.27 -3.74
N ALA A 1048 -19.57 -39.44 -3.34
CA ALA A 1048 -21.00 -39.68 -3.19
C ALA A 1048 -21.54 -39.33 -1.78
N GLU A 1049 -20.63 -39.05 -0.83
CA GLU A 1049 -20.88 -38.69 0.57
C GLU A 1049 -21.31 -37.22 0.72
N ILE A 1050 -22.27 -36.80 -0.09
CA ILE A 1050 -22.73 -35.41 -0.16
C ILE A 1050 -23.99 -35.19 0.66
N SER A 1051 -24.24 -33.93 1.00
CA SER A 1051 -25.48 -33.50 1.60
C SER A 1051 -26.63 -33.52 0.59
N PHE A 1052 -27.83 -33.83 1.07
CA PHE A 1052 -29.09 -33.66 0.34
C PHE A 1052 -30.12 -33.05 1.27
N ILE A 1053 -31.13 -32.40 0.70
CA ILE A 1053 -32.25 -31.83 1.45
C ILE A 1053 -33.51 -32.52 0.99
N ASP A 1054 -34.22 -33.14 1.92
CA ASP A 1054 -35.53 -33.74 1.69
C ASP A 1054 -36.58 -32.62 1.54
N PRO A 1055 -37.16 -32.42 0.34
CA PRO A 1055 -38.11 -31.34 0.11
C PRO A 1055 -39.39 -31.52 0.93
N ASP A 1056 -39.78 -32.75 1.28
CA ASP A 1056 -41.01 -33.03 2.03
C ASP A 1056 -40.89 -32.66 3.52
N VAL A 1057 -39.65 -32.52 4.01
CA VAL A 1057 -39.33 -32.18 5.41
C VAL A 1057 -38.81 -30.73 5.54
N CYS A 1058 -38.39 -30.11 4.44
CA CYS A 1058 -37.77 -28.80 4.45
C CYS A 1058 -38.77 -27.70 4.83
N ALA A 1059 -38.52 -27.02 5.95
CA ALA A 1059 -39.34 -25.89 6.41
C ALA A 1059 -38.97 -24.54 5.77
N GLY A 1060 -38.07 -24.52 4.77
CA GLY A 1060 -37.69 -23.29 4.06
C GLY A 1060 -36.96 -22.22 4.88
N CYS A 1061 -36.40 -22.56 6.05
CA CYS A 1061 -35.80 -21.59 7.00
C CYS A 1061 -34.50 -20.89 6.53
N ARG A 1062 -33.90 -21.33 5.43
CA ARG A 1062 -32.68 -20.80 4.80
C ARG A 1062 -31.38 -20.87 5.63
N THR A 1063 -31.39 -21.42 6.85
CA THR A 1063 -30.18 -21.59 7.69
C THR A 1063 -29.04 -22.32 6.97
N CYS A 1064 -29.39 -23.33 6.17
CA CYS A 1064 -28.43 -24.15 5.42
C CYS A 1064 -27.63 -23.37 4.36
N LEU A 1065 -28.13 -22.23 3.86
CA LEU A 1065 -27.42 -21.40 2.89
C LEU A 1065 -26.22 -20.71 3.53
N ALA A 1066 -26.42 -20.10 4.70
CA ALA A 1066 -25.40 -19.32 5.38
C ALA A 1066 -24.22 -20.17 5.90
N VAL A 1067 -24.48 -21.43 6.24
CA VAL A 1067 -23.45 -22.35 6.77
C VAL A 1067 -22.66 -23.09 5.67
N CYS A 1068 -23.08 -23.01 4.41
CA CYS A 1068 -22.40 -23.70 3.32
C CYS A 1068 -21.19 -22.89 2.83
N ALA A 1069 -19.98 -23.29 3.25
CA ALA A 1069 -18.74 -22.64 2.84
C ALA A 1069 -18.44 -22.71 1.33
N TYR A 1070 -19.15 -23.55 0.59
CA TYR A 1070 -18.91 -23.82 -0.84
C TYR A 1070 -20.01 -23.27 -1.76
N GLY A 1071 -21.00 -22.55 -1.21
CA GLY A 1071 -22.15 -22.06 -1.98
C GLY A 1071 -22.98 -23.18 -2.63
N ALA A 1072 -22.88 -24.41 -2.14
CA ALA A 1072 -23.53 -25.57 -2.72
C ALA A 1072 -25.03 -25.65 -2.42
N VAL A 1073 -25.56 -24.83 -1.52
CA VAL A 1073 -26.99 -24.82 -1.15
C VAL A 1073 -27.64 -23.56 -1.73
N SER A 1074 -28.72 -23.74 -2.49
CA SER A 1074 -29.55 -22.66 -3.02
C SER A 1074 -30.98 -22.75 -2.48
N PHE A 1075 -31.73 -21.65 -2.57
CA PHE A 1075 -33.15 -21.62 -2.22
C PHE A 1075 -33.99 -21.59 -3.49
N ASP A 1076 -34.94 -22.51 -3.61
CA ASP A 1076 -35.92 -22.57 -4.68
C ASP A 1076 -37.15 -21.77 -4.27
N GLU A 1077 -37.25 -20.52 -4.76
CA GLU A 1077 -38.35 -19.61 -4.40
C GLU A 1077 -39.72 -20.13 -4.89
N ALA A 1078 -39.77 -21.00 -5.91
CA ALA A 1078 -41.04 -21.53 -6.43
C ALA A 1078 -41.61 -22.62 -5.52
N GLU A 1079 -40.74 -23.50 -5.03
CA GLU A 1079 -41.13 -24.64 -4.18
C GLU A 1079 -41.02 -24.33 -2.68
N GLY A 1080 -40.41 -23.20 -2.31
CA GLY A 1080 -40.23 -22.79 -0.90
C GLY A 1080 -39.23 -23.63 -0.11
N VAL A 1081 -38.38 -24.40 -0.80
CA VAL A 1081 -37.43 -25.35 -0.19
C VAL A 1081 -35.99 -25.04 -0.58
N ALA A 1082 -35.04 -25.46 0.25
CA ALA A 1082 -33.63 -25.41 -0.09
C ALA A 1082 -33.21 -26.65 -0.90
N ARG A 1083 -32.28 -26.49 -1.83
CA ARG A 1083 -31.72 -27.57 -2.66
C ARG A 1083 -30.20 -27.57 -2.58
N VAL A 1084 -29.61 -28.77 -2.66
CA VAL A 1084 -28.15 -28.92 -2.74
C VAL A 1084 -27.75 -29.15 -4.19
N ASN A 1085 -26.83 -28.32 -4.69
CA ASN A 1085 -26.08 -28.62 -5.89
C ASN A 1085 -25.07 -29.72 -5.55
N GLU A 1086 -25.43 -30.94 -5.93
CA GLU A 1086 -24.64 -32.14 -5.67
C GLU A 1086 -23.23 -32.08 -6.26
N ALA A 1087 -22.98 -31.29 -7.31
CA ALA A 1087 -21.65 -31.16 -7.90
C ALA A 1087 -20.71 -30.31 -7.02
N LEU A 1088 -21.24 -29.27 -6.37
CA LEU A 1088 -20.45 -28.36 -5.53
C LEU A 1088 -20.26 -28.87 -4.10
N CYS A 1089 -21.16 -29.74 -3.63
CA CYS A 1089 -21.14 -30.22 -2.25
C CYS A 1089 -19.88 -31.07 -1.96
N GLN A 1090 -19.07 -30.62 -1.00
CA GLN A 1090 -17.87 -31.36 -0.55
C GLN A 1090 -18.15 -32.38 0.57
N GLY A 1091 -19.41 -32.53 0.98
CA GLY A 1091 -19.77 -33.49 2.03
C GLY A 1091 -19.30 -33.12 3.44
N CYS A 1092 -19.20 -31.82 3.78
CA CYS A 1092 -18.75 -31.40 5.12
C CYS A 1092 -19.78 -31.65 6.23
N GLY A 1093 -21.06 -31.85 5.88
CA GLY A 1093 -22.14 -32.09 6.84
C GLY A 1093 -22.64 -30.86 7.62
N SER A 1094 -22.03 -29.69 7.46
CA SER A 1094 -22.39 -28.47 8.22
C SER A 1094 -23.87 -28.07 8.07
N CYS A 1095 -24.41 -28.19 6.86
CA CYS A 1095 -25.83 -27.90 6.62
C CYS A 1095 -26.77 -28.93 7.25
N ALA A 1096 -26.35 -30.19 7.36
CA ALA A 1096 -27.12 -31.24 8.04
C ALA A 1096 -27.15 -30.99 9.55
N ALA A 1097 -26.00 -30.70 10.15
CA ALA A 1097 -25.89 -30.39 11.58
C ALA A 1097 -26.66 -29.12 11.98
N ALA A 1098 -26.72 -28.11 11.11
CA ALA A 1098 -27.41 -26.86 11.38
C ALA A 1098 -28.93 -26.88 11.06
N CYS A 1099 -29.45 -27.95 10.44
CA CYS A 1099 -30.83 -27.99 9.97
C CYS A 1099 -31.81 -28.26 11.13
N PRO A 1100 -32.66 -27.30 11.51
CA PRO A 1100 -33.56 -27.46 12.65
C PRO A 1100 -34.69 -28.47 12.38
N SER A 1101 -35.04 -28.71 11.12
CA SER A 1101 -36.07 -29.69 10.74
C SER A 1101 -35.51 -31.07 10.39
N SER A 1102 -34.19 -31.27 10.48
CA SER A 1102 -33.51 -32.51 10.04
C SER A 1102 -33.80 -32.91 8.57
N ALA A 1103 -34.19 -31.93 7.76
CA ALA A 1103 -34.43 -32.11 6.32
C ALA A 1103 -33.10 -32.21 5.55
N ALA A 1104 -32.09 -31.45 5.95
CA ALA A 1104 -30.75 -31.60 5.40
C ALA A 1104 -30.05 -32.79 6.08
N ARG A 1105 -29.56 -33.73 5.29
CA ARG A 1105 -28.83 -34.92 5.75
C ARG A 1105 -27.59 -35.12 4.89
N ILE A 1106 -26.65 -35.93 5.36
CA ILE A 1106 -25.45 -36.31 4.62
C ILE A 1106 -25.45 -37.80 4.32
N ARG A 1107 -25.23 -38.17 3.05
CA ARG A 1107 -25.09 -39.56 2.65
C ARG A 1107 -23.84 -40.15 3.31
N HIS A 1108 -23.92 -41.40 3.77
CA HIS A 1108 -22.83 -42.13 4.47
C HIS A 1108 -22.53 -41.67 5.91
N PHE A 1109 -23.21 -40.62 6.39
CA PHE A 1109 -23.12 -40.10 7.76
C PHE A 1109 -24.52 -39.71 8.28
N THR A 1110 -25.54 -40.51 7.97
CA THR A 1110 -26.91 -40.25 8.45
C THR A 1110 -27.01 -40.42 9.96
N ASP A 1111 -27.99 -39.78 10.60
CA ASP A 1111 -28.18 -39.85 12.06
C ASP A 1111 -28.22 -41.30 12.58
N ILE A 1112 -28.96 -42.20 11.92
CA ILE A 1112 -29.02 -43.62 12.29
C ILE A 1112 -27.63 -44.26 12.24
N GLN A 1113 -26.86 -44.04 11.17
CA GLN A 1113 -25.51 -44.60 11.02
C GLN A 1113 -24.55 -44.13 12.13
N VAL A 1114 -24.63 -42.86 12.53
CA VAL A 1114 -23.80 -42.28 13.58
C VAL A 1114 -24.26 -42.73 14.96
N MET A 1115 -25.57 -42.79 15.21
CA MET A 1115 -26.12 -43.25 16.49
C MET A 1115 -25.81 -44.72 16.75
N GLU A 1116 -25.93 -45.59 15.74
CA GLU A 1116 -25.58 -47.01 15.83
C GLU A 1116 -24.07 -47.21 16.09
N GLU A 1117 -23.21 -46.36 15.52
CA GLU A 1117 -21.77 -46.34 15.83
C GLU A 1117 -21.53 -45.98 17.31
N LEU A 1118 -22.26 -44.99 17.83
CA LEU A 1118 -22.13 -44.54 19.22
C LEU A 1118 -22.71 -45.54 20.22
N GLU A 1119 -23.85 -46.14 19.94
CA GLU A 1119 -24.48 -47.15 20.79
C GLU A 1119 -23.55 -48.34 20.99
N ALA A 1120 -22.88 -48.81 19.93
CA ALA A 1120 -21.87 -49.87 20.04
C ALA A 1120 -20.64 -49.48 20.87
N LEU A 1121 -20.28 -48.19 20.94
CA LEU A 1121 -19.18 -47.73 21.79
C LEU A 1121 -19.57 -47.59 23.26
N LEU A 1122 -20.87 -47.48 23.55
CA LEU A 1122 -21.42 -47.28 24.89
C LEU A 1122 -21.94 -48.57 25.53
N ALA A 1123 -22.23 -49.59 24.72
CA ALA A 1123 -22.58 -50.95 25.14
C ALA A 1123 -21.38 -51.71 25.70
#